data_AF-A0AAT9FKL4-F1
#
_entry.id   AF-A0AAT9FKL4-F1
#
_cell.length_a   1.000
_cell.length_b   1.000
_cell.length_c   1.000
_cell.angle_alpha   90.00
_cell.angle_beta   90.00
_cell.angle_gamma   90.00
#
_symmetry.space_group_name_H-M   'P 1'
#
loop_
_entity.id
_entity.type
_entity.pdbx_description
1 polymer ?
#
loop_
_entity_poly.entity_id
_entity_poly.type
_entity_poly.pdbx_seq_one_letter_code
_entity_poly.pdbx_strand_id
1 'polypeptide(L)'
;MADPVLLQNAESTFPLILVAAQGTGFLNEFKKANASNQNHKETSLKLMSKNTEYAPLTYILSTMKKIIDNKYITSIATILIISGTYTPSQAAIVITGNTADGGSTNGQPGVIGDDSAGSLTVDSGSDYTPETNIVFGRESTGEGTGVITGPGSTLVAGTDTFGDLTIGDSGTGNLTVSDGASVSLFQSGNIWVGREAGSNGTLTVSGASQTATVNTGRLIYIGESGTGTLNVESGGVVRVQRQGGGTLEMVAGHLEGSEGTITVAEGGSINYVDPGFLDLGAAGSGTMFLAGQVGDVQQLRLGVDSTGEGELHMTGSSSLTSDFYVTVGDSGTGKLEMSGTSSLTVGTSNPLTNLYIGAQDGSDGQMTILDSASVSVLKDVHVGSEGSSVGALTLGDDGQISADGSFFVGRDDSSIGSLTLSGNAALEGTGVSIGTNGQGTLEMSGNSSITTARVHFGENNGANGEGTLSGNASIDASAAIFIGNGGTGSLTMSGGSSISADRRIFVGRDGMGTLTMESGSRATADDVFVAFGATSGTLTVTGNGTLMTVADELVFGRGGNGAGEATISLGRGGRIDNVNSGAALFIAAGSEDSAWVNFVIGDDGTGFIDSGRIDTTSFNIGSGMAEFGLHVDDDVLLRKGDKFTLIDYGNYNGVEFGNIGDDGIFVTDRYSFLINYDNDIGINDRALTALVVAAPVVAVPEPSQALLLVLGLTAAALGQRKRTV
;
A
#
# COMPACT_ATOMS: atom_id res chain seq x y z
N MET A 1 38.27 26.79 -11.94
CA MET A 1 38.75 28.14 -11.57
C MET A 1 39.27 28.05 -10.14
N ALA A 2 40.53 28.44 -9.90
CA ALA A 2 41.08 28.69 -8.56
C ALA A 2 42.14 29.78 -8.72
N ASP A 3 42.01 30.85 -7.94
CA ASP A 3 42.81 32.09 -7.99
C ASP A 3 44.19 31.96 -7.28
N PRO A 4 45.13 32.90 -7.52
CA PRO A 4 46.57 32.67 -7.42
C PRO A 4 47.19 33.00 -6.05
N VAL A 5 48.17 32.20 -5.65
CA VAL A 5 49.15 32.58 -4.61
C VAL A 5 50.31 33.33 -5.28
N LEU A 6 50.42 34.62 -4.98
CA LEU A 6 51.60 35.44 -5.26
C LEU A 6 52.73 35.04 -4.31
N LEU A 7 53.86 34.58 -4.86
CA LEU A 7 55.14 34.54 -4.15
C LEU A 7 56.18 35.33 -4.95
N GLN A 8 56.59 36.46 -4.38
CA GLN A 8 57.68 37.31 -4.85
C GLN A 8 59.04 36.69 -4.54
N ASN A 9 59.95 36.81 -5.52
CA ASN A 9 61.40 37.00 -5.42
C ASN A 9 62.17 36.19 -4.36
N ALA A 10 62.75 35.07 -4.79
CA ALA A 10 64.07 34.62 -4.35
C ALA A 10 64.72 33.81 -5.48
N GLU A 11 65.96 34.15 -5.83
CA GLU A 11 66.77 33.49 -6.86
C GLU A 11 66.76 31.97 -6.67
N SER A 12 66.05 31.26 -7.54
CA SER A 12 65.88 29.82 -7.46
C SER A 12 66.25 29.19 -8.80
N THR A 13 67.26 28.33 -8.77
CA THR A 13 67.49 27.30 -9.78
C THR A 13 66.25 26.42 -9.83
N PHE A 14 65.38 26.65 -10.81
CA PHE A 14 64.25 25.77 -11.08
C PHE A 14 64.66 24.66 -12.07
N PRO A 15 64.26 23.40 -11.85
CA PRO A 15 64.39 22.38 -12.87
C PRO A 15 63.50 22.76 -14.06
N LEU A 16 64.08 22.78 -15.26
CA LEU A 16 63.31 22.88 -16.49
C LEU A 16 62.60 21.54 -16.72
N ILE A 17 61.34 21.41 -16.32
CA ILE A 17 60.53 20.23 -16.61
C ILE A 17 59.95 20.40 -18.01
N LEU A 18 60.51 19.69 -18.99
CA LEU A 18 59.95 19.62 -20.34
C LEU A 18 58.99 18.42 -20.40
N VAL A 19 57.67 18.67 -20.30
CA VAL A 19 56.66 17.64 -20.58
C VAL A 19 56.37 17.68 -22.07
N ALA A 20 56.92 16.73 -22.83
CA ALA A 20 56.60 16.55 -24.23
C ALA A 20 55.31 15.73 -24.35
N ALA A 21 54.16 16.39 -24.51
CA ALA A 21 52.96 15.74 -25.04
C ALA A 21 53.05 15.71 -26.57
N GLN A 22 52.85 14.53 -27.16
CA GLN A 22 52.87 14.32 -28.61
C GLN A 22 51.68 15.03 -29.27
N GLY A 23 51.95 15.94 -30.21
CA GLY A 23 50.93 16.60 -31.04
C GLY A 23 51.51 17.71 -31.93
N THR A 24 51.01 17.84 -33.15
CA THR A 24 51.51 18.78 -34.17
C THR A 24 51.20 20.26 -33.88
N GLY A 25 50.35 20.56 -32.88
CA GLY A 25 50.07 21.92 -32.39
C GLY A 25 51.25 22.61 -31.68
N PHE A 26 52.25 21.85 -31.23
CA PHE A 26 53.39 22.37 -30.46
C PHE A 26 54.21 23.41 -31.23
N LEU A 27 54.38 23.27 -32.56
CA LEU A 27 55.29 24.12 -33.33
C LEU A 27 54.72 25.50 -33.67
N ASN A 28 53.40 25.63 -33.86
CA ASN A 28 52.76 26.91 -34.21
C ASN A 28 52.55 27.81 -32.99
N GLU A 29 52.22 27.24 -31.83
CA GLU A 29 52.16 27.95 -30.55
C GLU A 29 53.57 28.34 -30.07
N PHE A 30 54.57 27.47 -30.22
CA PHE A 30 55.95 27.78 -29.85
C PHE A 30 56.57 28.87 -30.72
N LYS A 31 56.27 28.93 -32.03
CA LYS A 31 56.71 30.03 -32.91
C LYS A 31 56.05 31.38 -32.55
N LYS A 32 54.78 31.38 -32.15
CA LYS A 32 54.08 32.58 -31.67
C LYS A 32 54.64 33.07 -30.33
N ALA A 33 54.88 32.15 -29.39
CA ALA A 33 55.48 32.47 -28.08
C ALA A 33 56.94 32.93 -28.21
N ASN A 34 57.73 32.35 -29.12
CA ASN A 34 59.12 32.76 -29.33
C ASN A 34 59.26 34.09 -30.08
N ALA A 35 58.26 34.47 -30.90
CA ALA A 35 58.23 35.78 -31.55
C ALA A 35 57.81 36.93 -30.61
N SER A 36 56.98 36.67 -29.60
CA SER A 36 56.59 37.68 -28.60
C SER A 36 57.64 37.90 -27.50
N ASN A 37 58.63 37.00 -27.36
CA ASN A 37 59.56 36.98 -26.23
C ASN A 37 60.93 37.61 -26.50
N GLN A 38 61.08 38.38 -27.58
CA GLN A 38 62.34 39.08 -27.88
C GLN A 38 62.66 40.25 -26.92
N ASN A 39 61.74 40.66 -26.03
CA ASN A 39 61.94 41.87 -25.20
C ASN A 39 61.51 41.83 -23.72
N HIS A 40 61.01 40.73 -23.13
CA HIS A 40 60.65 40.73 -21.70
C HIS A 40 61.03 39.44 -20.95
N LYS A 41 61.58 39.61 -19.73
CA LYS A 41 62.03 38.57 -18.81
C LYS A 41 60.83 37.88 -18.11
N GLU A 42 60.21 36.89 -18.75
CA GLU A 42 59.31 35.96 -18.05
C GLU A 42 59.79 34.51 -18.16
N THR A 43 59.78 33.78 -17.04
CA THR A 43 60.35 32.42 -16.87
C THR A 43 59.31 31.32 -16.64
N SER A 44 58.08 31.48 -17.14
CA SER A 44 57.07 30.41 -17.06
C SER A 44 56.27 30.29 -18.36
N LEU A 45 56.49 29.20 -19.09
CA LEU A 45 55.74 28.83 -20.29
C LEU A 45 54.67 27.80 -19.88
N LYS A 46 53.38 28.17 -19.94
CA LYS A 46 52.24 27.28 -19.66
C LYS A 46 51.54 26.95 -20.98
N LEU A 47 51.67 25.71 -21.47
CA LEU A 47 51.06 25.25 -22.73
C LEU A 47 49.99 24.20 -22.43
N MET A 48 48.75 24.43 -22.86
CA MET A 48 47.68 23.42 -22.96
C MET A 48 47.50 23.04 -24.42
N SER A 49 47.36 21.75 -24.74
CA SER A 49 47.17 21.25 -26.10
C SER A 49 46.13 20.13 -26.16
N LYS A 50 45.12 20.27 -27.04
CA LYS A 50 44.12 19.26 -27.45
C LYS A 50 44.60 18.52 -28.71
N ASN A 51 44.44 17.19 -28.68
CA ASN A 51 44.40 16.13 -29.70
C ASN A 51 44.94 16.26 -31.15
N THR A 52 45.40 15.07 -31.59
CA THR A 52 45.55 14.41 -32.92
C THR A 52 46.83 14.56 -33.78
N GLU A 53 47.34 13.36 -34.16
CA GLU A 53 48.40 12.92 -35.09
C GLU A 53 49.90 12.97 -34.71
N TYR A 54 50.56 11.82 -34.96
CA TYR A 54 51.91 11.43 -34.51
C TYR A 54 53.03 11.90 -35.44
N ALA A 55 54.17 12.32 -34.88
CA ALA A 55 55.44 12.49 -35.61
C ALA A 55 56.47 11.43 -35.17
N PRO A 56 57.26 10.84 -36.09
CA PRO A 56 58.21 9.76 -35.75
C PRO A 56 59.39 10.24 -34.88
N LEU A 57 59.78 9.40 -33.92
CA LEU A 57 60.80 9.62 -32.86
C LEU A 57 62.14 10.18 -33.36
N THR A 58 62.53 9.85 -34.59
CA THR A 58 63.75 10.29 -35.26
C THR A 58 63.83 11.81 -35.43
N TYR A 59 62.68 12.48 -35.56
CA TYR A 59 62.63 13.94 -35.74
C TYR A 59 62.89 14.69 -34.42
N ILE A 60 62.41 14.14 -33.30
CA ILE A 60 62.60 14.66 -31.94
C ILE A 60 64.07 14.55 -31.53
N LEU A 61 64.71 13.40 -31.76
CA LEU A 61 66.14 13.21 -31.46
C LEU A 61 67.05 14.16 -32.26
N SER A 62 66.74 14.46 -33.53
CA SER A 62 67.55 15.37 -34.34
C SER A 62 67.46 16.83 -33.85
N THR A 63 66.30 17.22 -33.31
CA THR A 63 66.04 18.57 -32.80
C THR A 63 66.68 18.76 -31.42
N MET A 64 66.65 17.73 -30.57
CA MET A 64 67.33 17.74 -29.27
C MET A 64 68.86 17.80 -29.39
N LYS A 65 69.43 17.14 -30.41
CA LYS A 65 70.88 17.19 -30.67
C LYS A 65 71.35 18.61 -31.02
N LYS A 66 70.56 19.39 -31.76
CA LYS A 66 70.85 20.81 -32.06
C LYS A 66 70.79 21.73 -30.84
N ILE A 67 70.03 21.37 -29.81
CA ILE A 67 69.93 22.12 -28.55
C ILE A 67 71.16 21.84 -27.66
N ILE A 68 71.63 20.58 -27.65
CA ILE A 68 72.81 20.14 -26.87
C ILE A 68 74.11 20.72 -27.44
N ASP A 69 74.24 20.87 -28.77
CA ASP A 69 75.44 21.43 -29.42
C ASP A 69 75.54 22.98 -29.31
N ASN A 70 74.60 23.64 -28.63
CA ASN A 70 74.62 25.09 -28.45
C ASN A 70 75.50 25.50 -27.26
N LYS A 71 76.50 26.35 -27.53
CA LYS A 71 77.70 26.63 -26.71
C LYS A 71 77.46 27.36 -25.36
N TYR A 72 76.23 27.40 -24.87
CA TYR A 72 75.80 28.20 -23.70
C TYR A 72 75.19 27.40 -22.54
N ILE A 73 75.16 26.05 -22.61
CA ILE A 73 74.64 25.20 -21.50
C ILE A 73 75.84 24.60 -20.74
N THR A 74 76.21 25.17 -19.59
CA THR A 74 77.41 24.81 -18.81
C THR A 74 77.17 23.95 -17.56
N SER A 75 76.00 23.36 -17.36
CA SER A 75 75.80 22.36 -16.30
C SER A 75 74.82 21.27 -16.73
N ILE A 76 75.22 20.01 -16.53
CA ILE A 76 74.40 18.83 -16.76
C ILE A 76 73.26 18.84 -15.73
N ALA A 77 72.08 19.29 -16.16
CA ALA A 77 70.85 18.98 -15.46
C ALA A 77 70.49 17.53 -15.78
N THR A 78 70.26 16.73 -14.75
CA THR A 78 69.78 15.35 -14.85
C THR A 78 68.54 15.30 -15.73
N ILE A 79 68.66 14.77 -16.95
CA ILE A 79 67.50 14.49 -17.80
C ILE A 79 66.92 13.17 -17.31
N LEU A 80 65.87 13.24 -16.50
CA LEU A 80 65.02 12.10 -16.24
C LEU A 80 64.22 11.84 -17.52
N ILE A 81 64.76 11.00 -18.41
CA ILE A 81 63.95 10.39 -19.45
C ILE A 81 63.07 9.37 -18.72
N ILE A 82 61.85 9.77 -18.38
CA ILE A 82 60.79 8.81 -18.12
C ILE A 82 60.47 8.19 -19.49
N SER A 83 61.28 7.21 -19.91
CA SER A 83 60.84 6.23 -20.89
C SER A 83 59.92 5.29 -20.12
N GLY A 84 58.75 5.80 -19.74
CA GLY A 84 57.61 4.93 -19.62
C GLY A 84 57.49 4.30 -21.00
N THR A 85 57.68 3.00 -21.09
CA THR A 85 57.06 2.24 -22.17
C THR A 85 55.57 2.46 -21.98
N TYR A 86 55.05 3.55 -22.56
CA TYR A 86 53.65 3.67 -22.87
C TYR A 86 53.46 2.65 -23.98
N THR A 87 53.13 1.41 -23.59
CA THR A 87 52.38 0.56 -24.50
C THR A 87 51.14 1.38 -24.84
N PRO A 88 50.91 1.74 -26.10
CA PRO A 88 49.62 2.31 -26.47
C PRO A 88 48.59 1.31 -25.96
N SER A 89 47.58 1.72 -25.18
CA SER A 89 46.36 0.93 -25.16
C SER A 89 45.88 0.99 -26.61
N GLN A 90 46.14 -0.07 -27.35
CA GLN A 90 45.54 -0.22 -28.67
C GLN A 90 44.04 -0.17 -28.42
N ALA A 91 43.38 0.82 -29.03
CA ALA A 91 41.95 0.73 -29.25
C ALA A 91 41.67 -0.62 -29.91
N ALA A 92 40.98 -1.49 -29.19
CA ALA A 92 40.90 -2.90 -29.53
C ALA A 92 39.44 -3.33 -29.46
N ILE A 93 38.76 -3.25 -30.60
CA ILE A 93 37.68 -4.18 -30.87
C ILE A 93 38.33 -5.56 -30.92
N VAL A 94 38.09 -6.36 -29.88
CA VAL A 94 38.60 -7.74 -29.80
C VAL A 94 37.45 -8.68 -30.05
N ILE A 95 37.58 -9.48 -31.10
CA ILE A 95 36.62 -10.52 -31.44
C ILE A 95 37.36 -11.86 -31.39
N THR A 96 36.80 -12.81 -30.65
CA THR A 96 37.37 -14.16 -30.51
C THR A 96 36.29 -15.22 -30.53
N GLY A 97 36.68 -16.46 -30.78
CA GLY A 97 35.77 -17.60 -30.82
C GLY A 97 34.87 -17.60 -32.06
N ASN A 98 33.71 -18.21 -31.93
CA ASN A 98 32.76 -18.40 -33.02
C ASN A 98 31.90 -17.17 -33.23
N THR A 99 32.04 -16.53 -34.40
CA THR A 99 31.26 -15.36 -34.81
C THR A 99 30.82 -15.51 -36.26
N ALA A 100 29.63 -15.00 -36.59
CA ALA A 100 29.13 -14.97 -37.96
C ALA A 100 28.82 -13.53 -38.39
N ASP A 101 29.03 -13.25 -39.68
CA ASP A 101 28.73 -11.95 -40.28
C ASP A 101 27.26 -11.54 -40.09
N GLY A 102 26.34 -12.51 -40.09
CA GLY A 102 24.91 -12.25 -40.00
C GLY A 102 24.39 -11.40 -41.16
N GLY A 103 25.09 -11.39 -42.29
CA GLY A 103 24.83 -10.53 -43.45
C GLY A 103 25.54 -9.17 -43.48
N SER A 104 26.34 -8.83 -42.46
CA SER A 104 27.12 -7.59 -42.41
C SER A 104 28.24 -7.57 -43.46
N THR A 105 28.42 -6.47 -44.19
CA THR A 105 29.44 -6.37 -45.26
C THR A 105 30.65 -5.50 -44.90
N ASN A 106 30.59 -4.78 -43.77
CA ASN A 106 31.67 -3.91 -43.29
C ASN A 106 32.78 -4.65 -42.51
N GLY A 107 32.69 -5.98 -42.41
CA GLY A 107 33.68 -6.83 -41.74
C GLY A 107 33.52 -6.90 -40.21
N GLN A 108 32.47 -6.32 -39.63
CA GLN A 108 32.10 -6.49 -38.23
C GLN A 108 30.96 -7.53 -38.12
N PRO A 109 31.19 -8.68 -37.47
CA PRO A 109 30.17 -9.71 -37.26
C PRO A 109 28.89 -9.22 -36.56
N GLY A 110 27.71 -9.53 -37.11
CA GLY A 110 26.44 -9.31 -36.41
C GLY A 110 26.16 -10.37 -35.34
N VAL A 111 26.80 -11.55 -35.40
CA VAL A 111 26.54 -12.66 -34.48
C VAL A 111 27.80 -13.02 -33.69
N ILE A 112 27.68 -13.03 -32.36
CA ILE A 112 28.72 -13.40 -31.40
C ILE A 112 28.27 -14.65 -30.66
N GLY A 113 29.01 -15.74 -30.80
CA GLY A 113 28.64 -17.04 -30.25
C GLY A 113 27.52 -17.70 -31.05
N ASP A 114 27.83 -18.15 -32.27
CA ASP A 114 26.82 -18.71 -33.19
C ASP A 114 26.27 -20.06 -32.71
N ASP A 115 27.06 -21.14 -32.84
CA ASP A 115 26.73 -22.49 -32.35
C ASP A 115 27.65 -22.98 -31.21
N SER A 116 28.59 -22.12 -30.80
CA SER A 116 29.60 -22.36 -29.78
C SER A 116 30.12 -21.01 -29.25
N ALA A 117 31.07 -21.01 -28.32
CA ALA A 117 31.51 -19.80 -27.63
C ALA A 117 32.15 -18.74 -28.56
N GLY A 118 31.68 -17.49 -28.45
CA GLY A 118 32.22 -16.31 -29.12
C GLY A 118 32.22 -15.10 -28.18
N SER A 119 33.15 -14.17 -28.40
CA SER A 119 33.27 -12.98 -27.56
C SER A 119 33.61 -11.72 -28.35
N LEU A 120 33.02 -10.60 -27.91
CA LEU A 120 33.27 -9.24 -28.37
C LEU A 120 33.68 -8.36 -27.18
N THR A 121 34.79 -7.64 -27.31
CA THR A 121 35.14 -6.52 -26.41
C THR A 121 35.30 -5.26 -27.25
N VAL A 122 34.66 -4.17 -26.82
CA VAL A 122 34.80 -2.84 -27.40
C VAL A 122 35.24 -1.89 -26.29
N ASP A 123 36.45 -1.37 -26.40
CA ASP A 123 37.06 -0.51 -25.39
C ASP A 123 37.87 0.64 -26.02
N SER A 124 38.36 1.54 -25.17
CA SER A 124 39.33 2.58 -25.50
C SER A 124 38.78 3.56 -26.55
N GLY A 125 37.49 3.85 -26.50
CA GLY A 125 36.83 4.79 -27.40
C GLY A 125 36.55 4.23 -28.79
N SER A 126 36.49 2.90 -28.95
CA SER A 126 36.27 2.25 -30.25
C SER A 126 34.78 2.22 -30.61
N ASP A 127 34.47 2.27 -31.91
CA ASP A 127 33.10 2.18 -32.44
C ASP A 127 32.85 0.83 -33.14
N TYR A 128 31.89 0.05 -32.65
CA TYR A 128 31.42 -1.20 -33.25
C TYR A 128 30.01 -1.03 -33.82
N THR A 129 29.88 -1.06 -35.13
CA THR A 129 28.66 -0.70 -35.88
C THR A 129 28.43 -1.68 -37.03
N PRO A 130 28.08 -2.95 -36.76
CA PRO A 130 27.73 -3.88 -37.83
C PRO A 130 26.54 -3.34 -38.61
N GLU A 131 26.49 -3.61 -39.90
CA GLU A 131 25.38 -3.15 -40.75
C GLU A 131 24.06 -3.84 -40.37
N THR A 132 24.12 -4.98 -39.67
CA THR A 132 22.99 -5.85 -39.33
C THR A 132 22.63 -5.85 -37.85
N ASN A 133 21.56 -6.58 -37.49
CA ASN A 133 21.18 -6.86 -36.11
C ASN A 133 22.34 -7.52 -35.34
N ILE A 134 22.39 -7.29 -34.03
CA ILE A 134 23.41 -7.84 -33.15
C ILE A 134 22.81 -8.97 -32.31
N VAL A 135 23.43 -10.15 -32.35
CA VAL A 135 22.99 -11.34 -31.61
C VAL A 135 24.14 -11.91 -30.78
N PHE A 136 23.92 -12.09 -29.49
CA PHE A 136 24.81 -12.85 -28.59
C PHE A 136 24.18 -14.20 -28.26
N GLY A 137 24.79 -15.32 -28.66
CA GLY A 137 24.26 -16.67 -28.40
C GLY A 137 23.08 -17.03 -29.30
N ARG A 138 23.33 -17.33 -30.59
CA ARG A 138 22.27 -17.54 -31.59
C ARG A 138 21.59 -18.90 -31.46
N GLU A 139 22.33 -19.99 -31.70
CA GLU A 139 21.81 -21.34 -31.66
C GLU A 139 21.76 -21.88 -30.22
N SER A 140 21.07 -23.00 -29.98
CA SER A 140 20.86 -23.56 -28.63
C SER A 140 22.14 -23.92 -27.86
N THR A 141 23.26 -24.15 -28.54
CA THR A 141 24.59 -24.35 -27.93
C THR A 141 25.51 -23.15 -28.05
N GLY A 142 25.03 -22.05 -28.65
CA GLY A 142 25.76 -20.80 -28.81
C GLY A 142 25.95 -20.08 -27.48
N GLU A 143 27.16 -19.61 -27.22
CA GLU A 143 27.51 -18.82 -26.04
C GLU A 143 28.15 -17.49 -26.47
N GLY A 144 27.39 -16.40 -26.44
CA GLY A 144 27.85 -15.07 -26.82
C GLY A 144 28.18 -14.22 -25.61
N THR A 145 29.38 -13.63 -25.57
CA THR A 145 29.77 -12.66 -24.52
C THR A 145 30.22 -11.33 -25.10
N GLY A 146 29.58 -10.24 -24.69
CA GLY A 146 29.91 -8.86 -25.07
C GLY A 146 30.34 -8.01 -23.88
N VAL A 147 31.41 -7.24 -24.03
CA VAL A 147 31.87 -6.24 -23.05
C VAL A 147 32.12 -4.93 -23.77
N ILE A 148 31.31 -3.92 -23.51
CA ILE A 148 31.45 -2.56 -24.06
C ILE A 148 31.84 -1.66 -22.90
N THR A 149 33.07 -1.18 -22.87
CA THR A 149 33.63 -0.48 -21.71
C THR A 149 34.49 0.71 -22.13
N GLY A 150 34.77 1.60 -21.19
CA GLY A 150 35.63 2.75 -21.41
C GLY A 150 34.92 3.95 -22.07
N PRO A 151 35.31 5.19 -21.72
CA PRO A 151 34.66 6.39 -22.24
C PRO A 151 34.73 6.51 -23.76
N GLY A 152 33.57 6.74 -24.38
CA GLY A 152 33.44 6.95 -25.82
C GLY A 152 33.44 5.66 -26.65
N SER A 153 33.53 4.49 -26.03
CA SER A 153 33.34 3.22 -26.73
C SER A 153 31.86 3.05 -27.07
N THR A 154 31.56 2.69 -28.32
CA THR A 154 30.18 2.59 -28.80
C THR A 154 29.86 1.24 -29.45
N LEU A 155 28.63 0.78 -29.21
CA LEU A 155 28.01 -0.33 -29.92
C LEU A 155 26.73 0.19 -30.58
N VAL A 156 26.66 0.14 -31.91
CA VAL A 156 25.46 0.53 -32.67
C VAL A 156 24.91 -0.66 -33.43
N ALA A 157 23.70 -1.10 -33.09
CA ALA A 157 23.04 -2.20 -33.77
C ALA A 157 22.35 -1.74 -35.07
N GLY A 158 22.71 -2.38 -36.19
CA GLY A 158 22.13 -2.32 -37.53
C GLY A 158 22.01 -0.93 -38.15
N THR A 159 22.99 -0.52 -38.96
CA THR A 159 22.90 0.77 -39.68
C THR A 159 22.03 0.73 -40.94
N ASP A 160 21.61 -0.45 -41.41
CA ASP A 160 20.77 -0.61 -42.62
C ASP A 160 19.49 -1.47 -42.45
N THR A 161 19.31 -2.13 -41.29
CA THR A 161 18.09 -2.87 -40.90
C THR A 161 17.33 -2.18 -39.75
N PHE A 162 16.36 -2.87 -39.13
CA PHE A 162 15.67 -2.40 -37.92
C PHE A 162 16.62 -2.16 -36.72
N GLY A 163 17.83 -2.76 -36.73
CA GLY A 163 18.84 -2.50 -35.70
C GLY A 163 18.58 -3.18 -34.37
N ASP A 164 18.07 -4.41 -34.39
CA ASP A 164 17.73 -5.13 -33.17
C ASP A 164 18.97 -5.61 -32.40
N LEU A 165 18.83 -5.71 -31.08
CA LEU A 165 19.81 -6.30 -30.18
C LEU A 165 19.19 -7.51 -29.45
N THR A 166 19.72 -8.69 -29.72
CA THR A 166 19.30 -9.94 -29.08
C THR A 166 20.42 -10.50 -28.21
N ILE A 167 20.12 -10.78 -26.94
CA ILE A 167 21.04 -11.33 -25.96
C ILE A 167 20.44 -12.65 -25.47
N GLY A 168 20.97 -13.77 -25.94
CA GLY A 168 20.37 -15.10 -25.82
C GLY A 168 19.19 -15.24 -26.76
N ASP A 169 19.43 -15.67 -28.01
CA ASP A 169 18.36 -15.95 -28.98
C ASP A 169 17.74 -17.32 -28.69
N SER A 170 18.41 -18.42 -29.10
CA SER A 170 18.13 -19.78 -28.60
C SER A 170 19.18 -20.27 -27.60
N GLY A 171 20.35 -19.64 -27.54
CA GLY A 171 21.47 -20.02 -26.70
C GLY A 171 21.62 -19.17 -25.44
N THR A 172 22.87 -18.98 -25.02
CA THR A 172 23.22 -18.11 -23.88
C THR A 172 23.92 -16.85 -24.36
N GLY A 173 23.40 -15.68 -23.99
CA GLY A 173 23.99 -14.37 -24.30
C GLY A 173 24.25 -13.56 -23.05
N ASN A 174 25.41 -12.91 -22.99
CA ASN A 174 25.78 -11.98 -21.91
C ASN A 174 26.32 -10.69 -22.51
N LEU A 175 25.77 -9.54 -22.15
CA LEU A 175 26.28 -8.22 -22.55
C LEU A 175 26.50 -7.35 -21.31
N THR A 176 27.71 -6.83 -21.15
CA THR A 176 28.05 -5.84 -20.13
C THR A 176 28.39 -4.51 -20.79
N VAL A 177 27.79 -3.43 -20.29
CA VAL A 177 28.04 -2.05 -20.71
C VAL A 177 28.53 -1.26 -19.50
N SER A 178 29.77 -0.78 -19.51
CA SER A 178 30.39 -0.14 -18.34
C SER A 178 31.20 1.12 -18.63
N ASP A 179 31.60 1.82 -17.57
CA ASP A 179 32.69 2.82 -17.56
C ASP A 179 32.58 3.92 -18.64
N GLY A 180 31.38 4.45 -18.85
CA GLY A 180 31.14 5.54 -19.81
C GLY A 180 30.97 5.11 -21.27
N ALA A 181 30.84 3.80 -21.53
CA ALA A 181 30.46 3.28 -22.84
C ALA A 181 28.98 3.51 -23.15
N SER A 182 28.64 3.42 -24.44
CA SER A 182 27.25 3.54 -24.90
C SER A 182 26.85 2.45 -25.89
N VAL A 183 25.66 1.88 -25.69
CA VAL A 183 24.97 1.04 -26.67
C VAL A 183 23.79 1.83 -27.22
N SER A 184 23.56 1.77 -28.53
CA SER A 184 22.39 2.37 -29.17
C SER A 184 21.87 1.47 -30.28
N LEU A 185 20.56 1.42 -30.40
CA LEU A 185 19.91 0.79 -31.55
C LEU A 185 19.62 1.85 -32.61
N PHE A 186 19.75 1.47 -33.88
CA PHE A 186 19.34 2.34 -34.99
C PHE A 186 17.82 2.26 -35.18
N GLN A 187 17.18 3.37 -35.60
CA GLN A 187 15.73 3.42 -35.87
C GLN A 187 14.86 2.85 -34.72
N SER A 188 13.87 2.01 -35.04
CA SER A 188 12.86 1.45 -34.14
C SER A 188 13.24 0.06 -33.59
N GLY A 189 14.52 -0.32 -33.59
CA GLY A 189 14.99 -1.64 -33.18
C GLY A 189 14.56 -2.05 -31.78
N ASN A 190 14.29 -3.34 -31.60
CA ASN A 190 13.88 -3.90 -30.32
C ASN A 190 15.06 -4.50 -29.57
N ILE A 191 14.90 -4.66 -28.26
CA ILE A 191 15.82 -5.41 -27.42
C ILE A 191 15.13 -6.67 -26.94
N TRP A 192 15.79 -7.82 -27.14
CA TRP A 192 15.39 -9.09 -26.55
C TRP A 192 16.51 -9.62 -25.66
N VAL A 193 16.17 -10.00 -24.44
CA VAL A 193 17.06 -10.65 -23.48
C VAL A 193 16.42 -11.97 -23.09
N GLY A 194 16.93 -13.10 -23.60
CA GLY A 194 16.29 -14.42 -23.47
C GLY A 194 15.06 -14.56 -24.38
N ARG A 195 15.29 -14.70 -25.69
CA ARG A 195 14.23 -14.64 -26.70
C ARG A 195 13.41 -15.92 -26.80
N GLU A 196 14.03 -17.03 -27.18
CA GLU A 196 13.36 -18.30 -27.45
C GLU A 196 13.29 -19.19 -26.18
N ALA A 197 12.42 -20.19 -26.20
CA ALA A 197 12.27 -21.12 -25.08
C ALA A 197 13.59 -21.85 -24.77
N GLY A 198 14.00 -21.86 -23.50
CA GLY A 198 15.26 -22.45 -23.03
C GLY A 198 16.51 -21.59 -23.22
N SER A 199 16.39 -20.42 -23.87
CA SER A 199 17.48 -19.45 -23.97
C SER A 199 17.72 -18.70 -22.65
N ASN A 200 18.94 -18.19 -22.48
CA ASN A 200 19.33 -17.40 -21.30
C ASN A 200 20.02 -16.11 -21.74
N GLY A 201 19.45 -14.96 -21.42
CA GLY A 201 20.00 -13.65 -21.72
C GLY A 201 20.34 -12.87 -20.46
N THR A 202 21.48 -12.19 -20.43
CA THR A 202 21.82 -11.23 -19.38
C THR A 202 22.39 -9.93 -19.94
N LEU A 203 21.77 -8.81 -19.61
CA LEU A 203 22.24 -7.45 -19.90
C LEU A 203 22.60 -6.75 -18.59
N THR A 204 23.85 -6.33 -18.44
CA THR A 204 24.32 -5.55 -17.30
C THR A 204 24.79 -4.17 -17.75
N VAL A 205 24.29 -3.12 -17.08
CA VAL A 205 24.63 -1.72 -17.35
C VAL A 205 25.13 -1.09 -16.05
N SER A 206 26.38 -0.68 -16.01
CA SER A 206 27.05 -0.13 -14.81
C SER A 206 27.97 1.03 -15.16
N GLY A 207 28.42 1.86 -14.22
CA GLY A 207 29.36 2.92 -14.59
C GLY A 207 29.89 3.75 -13.44
N ALA A 208 31.00 3.31 -12.85
CA ALA A 208 31.71 4.11 -11.87
C ALA A 208 32.45 5.28 -12.56
N SER A 209 32.41 6.47 -11.95
CA SER A 209 33.02 7.72 -12.43
C SER A 209 32.42 8.37 -13.69
N GLN A 210 31.76 7.62 -14.60
CA GLN A 210 31.07 8.12 -15.79
C GLN A 210 29.83 7.26 -16.12
N THR A 211 28.77 7.88 -16.64
CA THR A 211 27.49 7.20 -16.94
C THR A 211 27.61 6.28 -18.15
N ALA A 212 27.30 4.98 -17.99
CA ALA A 212 27.07 4.07 -19.12
C ALA A 212 25.61 4.18 -19.59
N THR A 213 25.37 4.11 -20.89
CA THR A 213 24.02 4.31 -21.45
C THR A 213 23.64 3.23 -22.45
N VAL A 214 22.48 2.62 -22.27
CA VAL A 214 21.81 1.82 -23.32
C VAL A 214 20.61 2.61 -23.82
N ASN A 215 20.65 3.04 -25.08
CA ASN A 215 19.53 3.69 -25.74
C ASN A 215 18.73 2.65 -26.52
N THR A 216 17.47 2.47 -26.15
CA THR A 216 16.61 1.44 -26.75
C THR A 216 15.79 2.01 -27.90
N GLY A 217 15.10 1.13 -28.63
CA GLY A 217 13.98 1.52 -29.48
C GLY A 217 12.64 1.20 -28.82
N ARG A 218 11.67 0.71 -29.61
CA ARG A 218 10.25 0.68 -29.25
C ARG A 218 9.87 -0.38 -28.22
N LEU A 219 10.41 -1.59 -28.34
CA LEU A 219 10.05 -2.72 -27.47
C LEU A 219 11.29 -3.28 -26.78
N ILE A 220 11.15 -3.60 -25.49
CA ILE A 220 12.18 -4.23 -24.69
C ILE A 220 11.56 -5.44 -24.00
N TYR A 221 12.02 -6.63 -24.34
CA TYR A 221 11.58 -7.88 -23.72
C TYR A 221 12.70 -8.49 -22.90
N ILE A 222 12.44 -8.68 -21.61
CA ILE A 222 13.30 -9.38 -20.66
C ILE A 222 12.62 -10.71 -20.34
N GLY A 223 13.06 -11.79 -20.99
CA GLY A 223 12.37 -13.07 -21.04
C GLY A 223 11.16 -12.99 -21.97
N GLU A 224 11.37 -13.19 -23.28
CA GLU A 224 10.24 -13.25 -24.23
C GLU A 224 9.55 -14.62 -24.14
N SER A 225 10.27 -15.69 -24.51
CA SER A 225 9.89 -17.09 -24.26
C SER A 225 10.90 -17.81 -23.34
N GLY A 226 12.09 -17.24 -23.14
CA GLY A 226 13.18 -17.81 -22.34
C GLY A 226 13.37 -17.10 -21.01
N THR A 227 14.60 -17.16 -20.48
CA THR A 227 14.99 -16.47 -19.24
C THR A 227 15.82 -15.23 -19.56
N GLY A 228 15.36 -14.06 -19.13
CA GLY A 228 16.04 -12.78 -19.32
C GLY A 228 16.38 -12.09 -18.01
N THR A 229 17.54 -11.46 -17.96
CA THR A 229 17.96 -10.64 -16.81
C THR A 229 18.51 -9.29 -17.26
N LEU A 230 17.99 -8.20 -16.71
CA LEU A 230 18.49 -6.84 -16.86
C LEU A 230 18.99 -6.31 -15.51
N ASN A 231 20.28 -6.01 -15.40
CA ASN A 231 20.88 -5.38 -14.24
C ASN A 231 21.28 -3.94 -14.59
N VAL A 232 20.69 -2.97 -13.89
CA VAL A 232 21.04 -1.55 -13.96
C VAL A 232 21.69 -1.18 -12.63
N GLU A 233 23.02 -1.22 -12.62
CA GLU A 233 23.83 -0.97 -11.43
C GLU A 233 24.14 0.52 -11.27
N SER A 234 24.87 0.87 -10.21
CA SER A 234 25.24 2.25 -9.91
C SER A 234 25.93 2.95 -11.10
N GLY A 235 25.42 4.12 -11.47
CA GLY A 235 25.88 4.90 -12.62
C GLY A 235 25.46 4.36 -13.99
N GLY A 236 24.78 3.21 -14.05
CA GLY A 236 24.15 2.69 -15.25
C GLY A 236 22.84 3.41 -15.58
N VAL A 237 22.62 3.66 -16.86
CA VAL A 237 21.40 4.29 -17.37
C VAL A 237 20.84 3.50 -18.56
N VAL A 238 19.59 3.07 -18.47
CA VAL A 238 18.84 2.58 -19.63
C VAL A 238 17.89 3.70 -20.06
N ARG A 239 17.99 4.17 -21.30
CA ARG A 239 17.10 5.19 -21.87
C ARG A 239 16.10 4.51 -22.79
N VAL A 240 14.85 4.51 -22.35
CA VAL A 240 13.72 3.96 -23.07
C VAL A 240 13.09 5.09 -23.88
N GLN A 241 13.11 4.98 -25.20
CA GLN A 241 12.68 6.07 -26.08
C GLN A 241 11.83 5.52 -27.22
N ARG A 242 10.75 6.23 -27.53
CA ARG A 242 9.93 5.85 -28.67
C ARG A 242 10.57 6.39 -29.95
N GLN A 243 11.13 5.48 -30.75
CA GLN A 243 11.58 5.80 -32.10
C GLN A 243 10.48 5.41 -33.10
N GLY A 244 9.71 6.39 -33.59
CA GLY A 244 8.62 6.19 -34.57
C GLY A 244 7.20 6.19 -33.98
N GLY A 245 6.25 5.55 -34.68
CA GLY A 245 4.86 5.39 -34.25
C GLY A 245 4.59 4.06 -33.53
N GLY A 246 3.59 4.02 -32.64
CA GLY A 246 3.20 2.84 -31.87
C GLY A 246 3.37 3.02 -30.36
N THR A 247 2.98 1.98 -29.61
CA THR A 247 3.13 1.89 -28.14
C THR A 247 4.58 1.59 -27.78
N LEU A 248 5.09 2.27 -26.76
CA LEU A 248 6.39 2.01 -26.14
C LEU A 248 6.15 1.06 -24.96
N GLU A 249 6.89 -0.04 -24.90
CA GLU A 249 6.63 -1.08 -23.90
C GLU A 249 7.93 -1.76 -23.45
N MET A 250 8.07 -1.92 -22.14
CA MET A 250 9.06 -2.78 -21.50
C MET A 250 8.33 -3.90 -20.78
N VAL A 251 8.64 -5.15 -21.13
CA VAL A 251 8.01 -6.34 -20.56
C VAL A 251 9.05 -7.23 -19.92
N ALA A 252 8.81 -7.69 -18.69
CA ALA A 252 9.53 -8.79 -18.06
C ALA A 252 8.62 -10.02 -17.96
N GLY A 253 9.02 -11.16 -18.50
CA GLY A 253 8.21 -12.38 -18.53
C GLY A 253 7.02 -12.28 -19.47
N HIS A 254 7.26 -12.29 -20.78
CA HIS A 254 6.24 -11.99 -21.78
C HIS A 254 5.30 -13.18 -22.07
N LEU A 255 5.83 -14.33 -22.47
CA LEU A 255 5.03 -15.50 -22.88
C LEU A 255 4.96 -16.56 -21.77
N GLU A 256 4.01 -17.48 -21.87
CA GLU A 256 3.82 -18.58 -20.91
C GLU A 256 5.12 -19.37 -20.71
N GLY A 257 5.53 -19.53 -19.43
CA GLY A 257 6.76 -20.24 -19.04
C GLY A 257 8.06 -19.43 -19.21
N SER A 258 8.01 -18.18 -19.69
CA SER A 258 9.16 -17.28 -19.69
C SER A 258 9.41 -16.66 -18.31
N GLU A 259 10.66 -16.28 -18.05
CA GLU A 259 11.09 -15.63 -16.82
C GLU A 259 11.86 -14.34 -17.13
N GLY A 260 11.42 -13.21 -16.59
CA GLY A 260 12.09 -11.93 -16.74
C GLY A 260 12.46 -11.32 -15.38
N THR A 261 13.71 -10.92 -15.20
CA THR A 261 14.14 -10.21 -13.99
C THR A 261 14.78 -8.87 -14.34
N ILE A 262 14.29 -7.80 -13.71
CA ILE A 262 14.88 -6.45 -13.81
C ILE A 262 15.38 -6.05 -12.41
N THR A 263 16.66 -5.69 -12.31
CA THR A 263 17.24 -5.12 -11.08
C THR A 263 17.72 -3.71 -11.36
N VAL A 264 17.19 -2.72 -10.63
CA VAL A 264 17.66 -1.34 -10.65
C VAL A 264 18.24 -1.02 -9.27
N ALA A 265 19.56 -1.14 -9.15
CA ALA A 265 20.27 -0.92 -7.90
C ALA A 265 20.36 0.57 -7.55
N GLU A 266 20.78 0.87 -6.31
CA GLU A 266 21.03 2.24 -5.87
C GLU A 266 21.98 2.99 -6.83
N GLY A 267 21.54 4.15 -7.30
CA GLY A 267 22.28 4.97 -8.28
C GLY A 267 22.18 4.50 -9.74
N GLY A 268 21.48 3.40 -10.02
CA GLY A 268 21.05 3.02 -11.37
C GLY A 268 19.75 3.72 -11.77
N SER A 269 19.52 3.89 -13.08
CA SER A 269 18.24 4.46 -13.56
C SER A 269 17.73 3.89 -14.88
N ILE A 270 16.42 3.74 -14.98
CA ILE A 270 15.69 3.51 -16.23
C ILE A 270 14.91 4.80 -16.54
N ASN A 271 15.27 5.46 -17.63
CA ASN A 271 14.70 6.76 -18.00
C ASN A 271 13.79 6.62 -19.22
N TYR A 272 12.49 6.79 -19.02
CA TYR A 272 11.52 6.93 -20.10
C TYR A 272 11.60 8.35 -20.68
N VAL A 273 11.91 8.45 -21.98
CA VAL A 273 11.91 9.71 -22.73
C VAL A 273 10.48 10.08 -23.15
N ASP A 274 9.71 9.07 -23.53
CA ASP A 274 8.26 9.14 -23.72
C ASP A 274 7.63 8.14 -22.72
N PRO A 275 6.51 8.47 -22.05
CA PRO A 275 5.82 7.52 -21.18
C PRO A 275 5.35 6.31 -22.00
N GLY A 276 5.68 5.11 -21.52
CA GLY A 276 5.27 3.82 -22.11
C GLY A 276 4.74 2.87 -21.05
N PHE A 277 4.35 1.66 -21.46
CA PHE A 277 3.93 0.62 -20.52
C PHE A 277 5.14 -0.07 -19.89
N LEU A 278 5.04 -0.35 -18.60
CA LEU A 278 5.92 -1.25 -17.87
C LEU A 278 5.09 -2.42 -17.36
N ASP A 279 5.34 -3.58 -17.95
CA ASP A 279 4.61 -4.80 -17.65
C ASP A 279 5.55 -5.82 -17.00
N LEU A 280 5.15 -6.33 -15.84
CA LEU A 280 5.84 -7.42 -15.16
C LEU A 280 4.90 -8.63 -15.10
N GLY A 281 5.34 -9.75 -15.67
CA GLY A 281 4.55 -10.95 -15.83
C GLY A 281 3.37 -10.73 -16.75
N ALA A 282 3.61 -10.70 -18.06
CA ALA A 282 2.53 -10.59 -19.04
C ALA A 282 1.73 -11.91 -19.07
N ALA A 283 2.23 -12.94 -19.76
CA ALA A 283 1.75 -14.32 -19.61
C ALA A 283 2.75 -15.24 -18.88
N GLY A 284 4.00 -14.78 -18.70
CA GLY A 284 5.06 -15.46 -17.96
C GLY A 284 5.27 -14.87 -16.55
N SER A 285 6.44 -15.15 -15.97
CA SER A 285 6.85 -14.61 -14.66
C SER A 285 7.80 -13.42 -14.83
N GLY A 286 7.46 -12.27 -14.26
CA GLY A 286 8.26 -11.06 -14.33
C GLY A 286 8.48 -10.45 -12.95
N THR A 287 9.73 -10.25 -12.57
CA THR A 287 10.10 -9.65 -11.28
C THR A 287 10.96 -8.41 -11.48
N MET A 288 10.69 -7.36 -10.70
CA MET A 288 11.52 -6.16 -10.64
C MET A 288 11.95 -5.84 -9.20
N PHE A 289 13.25 -5.65 -8.99
CA PHE A 289 13.82 -5.10 -7.77
C PHE A 289 14.26 -3.66 -7.99
N LEU A 290 13.64 -2.71 -7.29
CA LEU A 290 13.80 -1.28 -7.50
C LEU A 290 14.31 -0.56 -6.25
N ALA A 291 15.63 -0.28 -6.23
CA ALA A 291 16.31 0.57 -5.26
C ALA A 291 16.83 1.90 -5.87
N GLY A 292 17.01 1.93 -7.19
CA GLY A 292 17.37 3.13 -7.95
C GLY A 292 16.15 3.95 -8.38
N GLN A 293 16.18 4.46 -9.62
CA GLN A 293 15.15 5.36 -10.15
C GLN A 293 14.55 4.83 -11.45
N VAL A 294 13.23 4.95 -11.59
CA VAL A 294 12.52 4.70 -12.86
C VAL A 294 11.73 5.95 -13.21
N GLY A 295 11.92 6.47 -14.42
CA GLY A 295 11.18 7.63 -14.91
C GLY A 295 9.70 7.34 -15.10
N ASP A 296 8.92 8.39 -15.38
CA ASP A 296 7.47 8.30 -15.50
C ASP A 296 7.06 7.29 -16.58
N VAL A 297 6.19 6.35 -16.20
CA VAL A 297 5.56 5.40 -17.13
C VAL A 297 4.15 5.85 -17.44
N GLN A 298 3.64 5.46 -18.60
CA GLN A 298 2.24 5.68 -18.93
C GLN A 298 1.35 4.79 -18.05
N GLN A 299 1.77 3.54 -17.85
CA GLN A 299 1.01 2.56 -17.10
C GLN A 299 1.97 1.52 -16.50
N LEU A 300 1.69 1.11 -15.27
CA LEU A 300 2.34 -0.03 -14.63
C LEU A 300 1.32 -1.17 -14.49
N ARG A 301 1.68 -2.37 -14.95
CA ARG A 301 0.85 -3.57 -14.79
C ARG A 301 1.66 -4.74 -14.26
N LEU A 302 1.10 -5.45 -13.29
CA LEU A 302 1.66 -6.66 -12.70
C LEU A 302 0.67 -7.81 -12.87
N GLY A 303 1.12 -8.94 -13.45
CA GLY A 303 0.25 -10.09 -13.72
C GLY A 303 -0.82 -9.74 -14.76
N VAL A 304 -0.40 -9.49 -16.00
CA VAL A 304 -1.24 -8.88 -17.05
C VAL A 304 -2.29 -9.85 -17.56
N ASP A 305 -1.86 -11.01 -18.06
CA ASP A 305 -2.74 -12.06 -18.58
C ASP A 305 -3.04 -13.09 -17.49
N SER A 306 -4.02 -13.97 -17.72
CA SER A 306 -4.51 -14.93 -16.72
C SER A 306 -3.46 -15.92 -16.17
N THR A 307 -2.32 -16.10 -16.85
CA THR A 307 -1.19 -16.92 -16.37
C THR A 307 0.01 -16.08 -15.93
N GLY A 308 -0.06 -14.75 -16.09
CA GLY A 308 1.01 -13.84 -15.75
C GLY A 308 1.23 -13.74 -14.25
N GLU A 309 2.49 -13.79 -13.84
CA GLU A 309 2.92 -13.59 -12.46
C GLU A 309 3.87 -12.39 -12.40
N GLY A 310 3.40 -11.25 -11.91
CA GLY A 310 4.15 -10.00 -11.85
C GLY A 310 4.53 -9.60 -10.43
N GLU A 311 5.81 -9.35 -10.16
CA GLU A 311 6.29 -8.90 -8.86
C GLU A 311 7.13 -7.61 -8.97
N LEU A 312 6.83 -6.62 -8.13
CA LEU A 312 7.62 -5.39 -7.98
C LEU A 312 7.99 -5.17 -6.51
N HIS A 313 9.28 -5.07 -6.22
CA HIS A 313 9.81 -4.75 -4.90
C HIS A 313 10.49 -3.38 -4.92
N MET A 314 9.89 -2.40 -4.27
CA MET A 314 10.43 -1.05 -4.10
C MET A 314 11.07 -0.89 -2.72
N THR A 315 12.33 -0.45 -2.69
CA THR A 315 13.11 -0.31 -1.46
C THR A 315 13.86 1.01 -1.40
N GLY A 316 14.31 1.39 -0.20
CA GLY A 316 15.13 2.60 -0.01
C GLY A 316 14.35 3.87 -0.36
N SER A 317 14.94 4.75 -1.17
CA SER A 317 14.32 5.99 -1.64
C SER A 317 13.93 5.93 -3.12
N SER A 318 13.58 4.73 -3.61
CA SER A 318 13.14 4.60 -4.99
C SER A 318 11.78 5.24 -5.22
N SER A 319 11.57 5.75 -6.43
CA SER A 319 10.31 6.37 -6.82
C SER A 319 9.89 5.90 -8.20
N LEU A 320 8.58 5.77 -8.39
CA LEU A 320 7.95 5.46 -9.66
C LEU A 320 6.65 6.27 -9.80
N THR A 321 6.41 6.80 -10.99
CA THR A 321 5.18 7.50 -11.34
C THR A 321 4.52 6.78 -12.50
N SER A 322 3.22 6.51 -12.37
CA SER A 322 2.37 6.10 -13.48
C SER A 322 1.41 7.24 -13.80
N ASP A 323 1.42 7.73 -15.04
CA ASP A 323 0.49 8.80 -15.48
C ASP A 323 -0.96 8.33 -15.55
N PHE A 324 -1.16 7.03 -15.76
CA PHE A 324 -2.45 6.37 -15.81
C PHE A 324 -2.57 5.27 -14.75
N TYR A 325 -3.52 4.35 -14.88
CA TYR A 325 -3.80 3.38 -13.82
C TYR A 325 -2.60 2.49 -13.52
N VAL A 326 -2.51 2.07 -12.26
CA VAL A 326 -1.64 0.97 -11.83
C VAL A 326 -2.52 -0.22 -11.53
N THR A 327 -2.15 -1.39 -12.06
CA THR A 327 -2.83 -2.67 -11.76
C THR A 327 -1.86 -3.63 -11.10
N VAL A 328 -2.25 -4.16 -9.94
CA VAL A 328 -1.56 -5.22 -9.21
C VAL A 328 -2.47 -6.45 -9.28
N GLY A 329 -2.13 -7.40 -10.15
CA GLY A 329 -3.02 -8.48 -10.55
C GLY A 329 -4.07 -7.94 -11.52
N ASP A 330 -3.72 -7.82 -12.81
CA ASP A 330 -4.64 -7.32 -13.84
C ASP A 330 -5.67 -8.40 -14.19
N SER A 331 -5.27 -9.42 -14.98
CA SER A 331 -6.01 -10.68 -15.14
C SER A 331 -5.33 -11.86 -14.45
N GLY A 332 -4.05 -11.75 -14.10
CA GLY A 332 -3.24 -12.80 -13.47
C GLY A 332 -2.95 -12.53 -11.99
N THR A 333 -1.78 -12.95 -11.55
CA THR A 333 -1.30 -12.73 -10.17
C THR A 333 -0.29 -11.57 -10.15
N GLY A 334 -0.54 -10.56 -9.34
CA GLY A 334 0.38 -9.44 -9.18
C GLY A 334 0.70 -9.15 -7.73
N LYS A 335 1.96 -8.80 -7.48
CA LYS A 335 2.48 -8.48 -6.16
C LYS A 335 3.32 -7.21 -6.18
N LEU A 336 3.01 -6.28 -5.29
CA LEU A 336 3.76 -5.06 -5.09
C LEU A 336 4.14 -4.90 -3.62
N GLU A 337 5.43 -4.86 -3.33
CA GLU A 337 5.96 -4.62 -1.99
C GLU A 337 6.76 -3.32 -1.97
N MET A 338 6.49 -2.46 -0.98
CA MET A 338 7.16 -1.17 -0.79
C MET A 338 7.69 -1.07 0.64
N SER A 339 8.91 -0.58 0.80
CA SER A 339 9.59 -0.40 2.09
C SER A 339 10.51 0.83 2.09
N GLY A 340 11.13 1.14 3.23
CA GLY A 340 11.96 2.31 3.44
C GLY A 340 11.19 3.62 3.31
N THR A 341 11.58 4.46 2.36
CA THR A 341 10.93 5.74 2.02
C THR A 341 10.52 5.75 0.55
N SER A 342 10.26 4.57 -0.02
CA SER A 342 9.90 4.45 -1.43
C SER A 342 8.53 5.09 -1.71
N SER A 343 8.33 5.60 -2.92
CA SER A 343 7.12 6.32 -3.28
C SER A 343 6.55 5.89 -4.63
N LEU A 344 5.23 5.66 -4.67
CA LEU A 344 4.49 5.40 -5.90
C LEU A 344 3.41 6.46 -6.09
N THR A 345 3.42 7.12 -7.25
CA THR A 345 2.36 8.05 -7.65
C THR A 345 1.52 7.45 -8.77
N VAL A 346 0.20 7.37 -8.55
CA VAL A 346 -0.79 6.83 -9.49
C VAL A 346 -1.68 7.96 -10.00
N GLY A 347 -1.42 8.40 -11.22
CA GLY A 347 -2.06 9.53 -11.85
C GLY A 347 -1.41 10.87 -11.51
N THR A 348 -1.06 11.63 -12.55
CA THR A 348 -0.49 12.98 -12.43
C THR A 348 -1.38 14.07 -13.02
N SER A 349 -2.15 13.72 -14.07
CA SER A 349 -2.90 14.69 -14.86
C SER A 349 -4.30 14.23 -15.28
N ASN A 350 -4.55 12.92 -15.28
CA ASN A 350 -5.85 12.36 -15.67
C ASN A 350 -6.71 12.09 -14.43
N PRO A 351 -7.78 12.87 -14.19
CA PRO A 351 -8.61 12.74 -13.00
C PRO A 351 -9.45 11.45 -12.96
N LEU A 352 -9.32 10.56 -13.94
CA LEU A 352 -9.97 9.24 -13.97
C LEU A 352 -9.01 8.09 -13.62
N THR A 353 -7.78 8.40 -13.23
CA THR A 353 -6.75 7.41 -12.92
C THR A 353 -6.96 6.80 -11.53
N ASN A 354 -7.16 5.48 -11.50
CA ASN A 354 -7.34 4.69 -10.28
C ASN A 354 -6.15 3.75 -10.04
N LEU A 355 -6.07 3.22 -8.82
CA LEU A 355 -5.25 2.06 -8.48
C LEU A 355 -6.15 0.83 -8.34
N TYR A 356 -5.76 -0.29 -8.96
CA TYR A 356 -6.47 -1.57 -8.86
C TYR A 356 -5.57 -2.65 -8.27
N ILE A 357 -6.09 -3.39 -7.30
CA ILE A 357 -5.46 -4.55 -6.66
C ILE A 357 -6.46 -5.71 -6.79
N GLY A 358 -6.16 -6.67 -7.65
CA GLY A 358 -7.14 -7.66 -8.15
C GLY A 358 -8.17 -6.98 -9.06
N ALA A 359 -7.77 -6.68 -10.30
CA ALA A 359 -8.50 -5.80 -11.19
C ALA A 359 -9.65 -6.50 -11.94
N GLN A 360 -9.37 -7.59 -12.64
CA GLN A 360 -10.31 -8.31 -13.49
C GLN A 360 -10.77 -9.64 -12.88
N ASP A 361 -11.83 -10.23 -13.43
CA ASP A 361 -12.37 -11.52 -12.99
C ASP A 361 -11.29 -12.61 -12.89
N GLY A 362 -11.18 -13.25 -11.71
CA GLY A 362 -10.23 -14.32 -11.43
C GLY A 362 -8.79 -13.89 -11.10
N SER A 363 -8.48 -12.60 -11.14
CA SER A 363 -7.15 -12.07 -10.78
C SER A 363 -6.87 -12.14 -9.27
N ASP A 364 -5.58 -12.19 -8.89
CA ASP A 364 -5.10 -12.10 -7.50
C ASP A 364 -4.08 -10.96 -7.39
N GLY A 365 -4.44 -9.92 -6.64
CA GLY A 365 -3.60 -8.75 -6.41
C GLY A 365 -3.19 -8.61 -4.96
N GLN A 366 -1.90 -8.44 -4.70
CA GLN A 366 -1.37 -8.22 -3.35
C GLN A 366 -0.46 -7.00 -3.32
N MET A 367 -0.80 -6.01 -2.50
CA MET A 367 0.00 -4.82 -2.28
C MET A 367 0.35 -4.68 -0.80
N THR A 368 1.63 -4.46 -0.49
CA THR A 368 2.14 -4.29 0.87
C THR A 368 3.00 -3.03 0.95
N ILE A 369 2.68 -2.13 1.89
CA ILE A 369 3.35 -0.85 2.12
C ILE A 369 3.86 -0.82 3.56
N LEU A 370 5.18 -0.81 3.75
CA LEU A 370 5.85 -0.88 5.05
C LEU A 370 6.76 0.32 5.30
N ASP A 371 7.35 0.37 6.50
CA ASP A 371 8.22 1.46 6.96
C ASP A 371 7.56 2.83 6.73
N SER A 372 8.22 3.78 6.09
CA SER A 372 7.66 5.08 5.71
C SER A 372 7.40 5.19 4.20
N ALA A 373 7.15 4.05 3.54
CA ALA A 373 6.78 4.06 2.13
C ALA A 373 5.40 4.69 1.93
N SER A 374 5.20 5.33 0.78
CA SER A 374 3.98 6.11 0.52
C SER A 374 3.42 5.92 -0.88
N VAL A 375 2.09 5.92 -0.97
CA VAL A 375 1.36 5.84 -2.24
C VAL A 375 0.38 7.00 -2.34
N SER A 376 0.41 7.73 -3.46
CA SER A 376 -0.55 8.81 -3.76
C SER A 376 -1.38 8.45 -4.99
N VAL A 377 -2.70 8.51 -4.89
CA VAL A 377 -3.64 8.12 -5.95
C VAL A 377 -4.58 9.27 -6.30
N LEU A 378 -4.65 9.62 -7.59
CA LEU A 378 -5.41 10.79 -8.07
C LEU A 378 -6.94 10.61 -8.03
N LYS A 379 -7.43 9.37 -7.93
CA LYS A 379 -8.87 9.10 -7.79
C LYS A 379 -9.08 7.93 -6.84
N ASP A 380 -9.61 6.81 -7.30
CA ASP A 380 -10.10 5.74 -6.44
C ASP A 380 -9.04 4.63 -6.30
N VAL A 381 -9.14 3.91 -5.18
CA VAL A 381 -8.40 2.67 -4.93
C VAL A 381 -9.40 1.53 -4.87
N HIS A 382 -9.17 0.49 -5.65
CA HIS A 382 -10.02 -0.70 -5.72
C HIS A 382 -9.24 -1.93 -5.26
N VAL A 383 -9.79 -2.67 -4.30
CA VAL A 383 -9.20 -3.89 -3.72
C VAL A 383 -10.22 -5.02 -3.88
N GLY A 384 -9.97 -5.95 -4.80
CA GLY A 384 -10.98 -6.89 -5.30
C GLY A 384 -12.04 -6.13 -6.10
N SER A 385 -11.78 -5.92 -7.39
CA SER A 385 -12.55 -4.96 -8.21
C SER A 385 -13.68 -5.59 -9.01
N GLU A 386 -13.42 -6.66 -9.76
CA GLU A 386 -14.38 -7.25 -10.72
C GLU A 386 -14.53 -8.76 -10.54
N GLY A 387 -15.73 -9.27 -10.81
CA GLY A 387 -16.03 -10.70 -10.80
C GLY A 387 -15.50 -11.41 -9.56
N SER A 388 -14.80 -12.52 -9.76
CA SER A 388 -14.18 -13.36 -8.72
C SER A 388 -12.77 -12.91 -8.31
N SER A 389 -12.36 -11.68 -8.62
CA SER A 389 -11.05 -11.15 -8.22
C SER A 389 -10.83 -11.18 -6.70
N VAL A 390 -9.57 -11.40 -6.32
CA VAL A 390 -9.09 -11.29 -4.94
C VAL A 390 -8.09 -10.14 -4.87
N GLY A 391 -8.32 -9.19 -3.97
CA GLY A 391 -7.41 -8.10 -3.69
C GLY A 391 -7.03 -8.03 -2.21
N ALA A 392 -5.76 -7.81 -1.93
CA ALA A 392 -5.24 -7.58 -0.59
C ALA A 392 -4.34 -6.35 -0.53
N LEU A 393 -4.70 -5.40 0.32
CA LEU A 393 -3.88 -4.22 0.62
C LEU A 393 -3.46 -4.26 2.10
N THR A 394 -2.16 -4.33 2.34
CA THR A 394 -1.57 -4.32 3.68
C THR A 394 -0.71 -3.07 3.88
N LEU A 395 -0.96 -2.36 4.98
CA LEU A 395 -0.13 -1.27 5.45
C LEU A 395 0.41 -1.61 6.84
N GLY A 396 1.73 -1.49 6.99
CA GLY A 396 2.43 -1.77 8.24
C GLY A 396 3.39 -0.65 8.62
N ASP A 397 3.83 -0.68 9.87
CA ASP A 397 4.75 0.31 10.44
C ASP A 397 4.22 1.74 10.24
N ASP A 398 4.91 2.62 9.53
CA ASP A 398 4.46 4.00 9.25
C ASP A 398 3.93 4.16 7.81
N GLY A 399 3.57 3.05 7.14
CA GLY A 399 3.23 3.02 5.72
C GLY A 399 1.94 3.80 5.41
N GLN A 400 1.93 4.52 4.27
CA GLN A 400 0.85 5.47 3.96
C GLN A 400 0.25 5.28 2.58
N ILE A 401 -1.07 5.44 2.47
CA ILE A 401 -1.77 5.62 1.20
C ILE A 401 -2.74 6.79 1.29
N SER A 402 -2.67 7.70 0.32
CA SER A 402 -3.59 8.84 0.18
C SER A 402 -4.25 8.80 -1.19
N ALA A 403 -5.56 8.87 -1.21
CA ALA A 403 -6.35 8.93 -2.44
C ALA A 403 -7.23 10.18 -2.47
N ASP A 404 -7.23 10.90 -3.59
CA ASP A 404 -8.15 12.03 -3.78
C ASP A 404 -9.63 11.57 -3.92
N GLY A 405 -9.85 10.30 -4.23
CA GLY A 405 -11.15 9.64 -4.34
C GLY A 405 -11.44 8.70 -3.15
N SER A 406 -12.12 7.58 -3.42
CA SER A 406 -12.57 6.62 -2.41
C SER A 406 -11.85 5.29 -2.50
N PHE A 407 -11.85 4.55 -1.40
CA PHE A 407 -11.42 3.15 -1.31
C PHE A 407 -12.63 2.23 -1.42
N PHE A 408 -12.58 1.26 -2.33
CA PHE A 408 -13.59 0.23 -2.50
C PHE A 408 -12.96 -1.14 -2.30
N VAL A 409 -13.41 -1.88 -1.29
CA VAL A 409 -12.90 -3.19 -0.90
C VAL A 409 -14.01 -4.23 -1.11
N GLY A 410 -13.83 -5.16 -2.06
CA GLY A 410 -14.90 -6.05 -2.52
C GLY A 410 -15.95 -5.28 -3.33
N ARG A 411 -15.54 -4.71 -4.46
CA ARG A 411 -16.33 -3.73 -5.24
C ARG A 411 -17.53 -4.36 -5.95
N ASP A 412 -17.34 -5.46 -6.67
CA ASP A 412 -18.37 -6.15 -7.46
C ASP A 412 -18.84 -7.45 -6.81
N ASP A 413 -19.96 -7.99 -7.28
CA ASP A 413 -20.49 -9.28 -6.85
C ASP A 413 -19.41 -10.37 -6.95
N SER A 414 -19.26 -11.17 -5.89
CA SER A 414 -18.24 -12.24 -5.74
C SER A 414 -16.80 -11.79 -5.57
N SER A 415 -16.48 -10.50 -5.74
CA SER A 415 -15.11 -10.02 -5.52
C SER A 415 -14.78 -10.05 -4.03
N ILE A 416 -13.52 -10.34 -3.70
CA ILE A 416 -13.03 -10.41 -2.33
C ILE A 416 -11.94 -9.37 -2.16
N GLY A 417 -12.19 -8.37 -1.31
CA GLY A 417 -11.21 -7.39 -0.91
C GLY A 417 -10.83 -7.55 0.55
N SER A 418 -9.55 -7.35 0.86
CA SER A 418 -9.04 -7.30 2.23
C SER A 418 -8.14 -6.09 2.43
N LEU A 419 -8.34 -5.40 3.55
CA LEU A 419 -7.57 -4.23 3.95
C LEU A 419 -7.02 -4.45 5.35
N THR A 420 -5.70 -4.41 5.51
CA THR A 420 -5.02 -4.60 6.81
C THR A 420 -4.15 -3.39 7.13
N LEU A 421 -4.33 -2.78 8.30
CA LEU A 421 -3.49 -1.70 8.80
C LEU A 421 -2.90 -2.06 10.17
N SER A 422 -1.61 -1.82 10.36
CA SER A 422 -0.90 -2.08 11.62
C SER A 422 0.16 -1.02 11.90
N GLY A 423 0.76 -1.03 13.09
CA GLY A 423 1.75 0.00 13.46
C GLY A 423 1.10 1.38 13.56
N ASN A 424 1.71 2.40 12.97
CA ASN A 424 1.15 3.74 12.76
C ASN A 424 0.69 3.97 11.30
N ALA A 425 0.38 2.89 10.56
CA ALA A 425 -0.04 2.99 9.18
C ALA A 425 -1.26 3.92 9.01
N ALA A 426 -1.29 4.66 7.89
CA ALA A 426 -2.32 5.67 7.65
C ALA A 426 -2.96 5.52 6.25
N LEU A 427 -4.29 5.63 6.21
CA LEU A 427 -5.07 5.68 4.99
C LEU A 427 -5.92 6.96 4.99
N GLU A 428 -5.79 7.74 3.92
CA GLU A 428 -6.55 8.98 3.73
C GLU A 428 -7.32 8.95 2.41
N GLY A 429 -8.61 9.30 2.45
CA GLY A 429 -9.42 9.45 1.24
C GLY A 429 -10.80 10.03 1.49
N THR A 430 -11.59 10.24 0.45
CA THR A 430 -12.93 10.86 0.57
C THR A 430 -14.00 9.89 1.07
N GLY A 431 -13.80 8.59 0.90
CA GLY A 431 -14.66 7.54 1.42
C GLY A 431 -13.94 6.20 1.52
N VAL A 432 -14.42 5.32 2.39
CA VAL A 432 -13.99 3.92 2.48
C VAL A 432 -15.21 3.01 2.51
N SER A 433 -15.29 2.05 1.59
CA SER A 433 -16.37 1.06 1.50
C SER A 433 -15.78 -0.34 1.63
N ILE A 434 -16.14 -1.03 2.71
CA ILE A 434 -15.77 -2.41 3.02
C ILE A 434 -16.96 -3.31 2.69
N GLY A 435 -16.85 -4.08 1.61
CA GLY A 435 -17.95 -4.83 1.03
C GLY A 435 -18.92 -3.88 0.32
N THR A 436 -18.58 -3.43 -0.90
CA THR A 436 -19.46 -2.54 -1.68
C THR A 436 -20.63 -3.31 -2.28
N ASN A 437 -20.33 -4.31 -3.13
CA ASN A 437 -21.28 -5.32 -3.62
C ASN A 437 -20.80 -6.74 -3.30
N GLY A 438 -19.48 -6.93 -3.16
CA GLY A 438 -18.85 -8.20 -2.83
C GLY A 438 -18.56 -8.37 -1.35
N GLN A 439 -17.48 -9.10 -1.05
CA GLN A 439 -16.98 -9.34 0.30
C GLN A 439 -15.79 -8.42 0.58
N GLY A 440 -15.86 -7.62 1.63
CA GLY A 440 -14.76 -6.79 2.11
C GLY A 440 -14.42 -7.09 3.55
N THR A 441 -13.13 -7.15 3.86
CA THR A 441 -12.63 -7.22 5.24
C THR A 441 -11.71 -6.04 5.56
N LEU A 442 -11.77 -5.59 6.81
CA LEU A 442 -10.88 -4.60 7.40
C LEU A 442 -10.32 -5.14 8.71
N GLU A 443 -9.00 -5.14 8.85
CA GLU A 443 -8.31 -5.40 10.12
C GLU A 443 -7.40 -4.21 10.46
N MET A 444 -7.56 -3.64 11.65
CA MET A 444 -6.74 -2.55 12.15
C MET A 444 -6.17 -2.86 13.54
N SER A 445 -4.88 -2.57 13.71
CA SER A 445 -4.16 -2.74 14.99
C SER A 445 -3.13 -1.62 15.22
N GLY A 446 -2.46 -1.61 16.38
CA GLY A 446 -1.46 -0.59 16.70
C GLY A 446 -2.09 0.80 16.88
N ASN A 447 -1.44 1.84 16.40
CA ASN A 447 -1.98 3.20 16.28
C ASN A 447 -2.40 3.52 14.83
N SER A 448 -2.77 2.51 14.04
CA SER A 448 -3.16 2.72 12.65
C SER A 448 -4.40 3.60 12.53
N SER A 449 -4.49 4.34 11.43
CA SER A 449 -5.54 5.36 11.25
C SER A 449 -6.17 5.34 9.86
N ILE A 450 -7.49 5.56 9.82
CA ILE A 450 -8.25 5.88 8.61
C ILE A 450 -8.87 7.27 8.83
N THR A 451 -8.57 8.21 7.93
CA THR A 451 -9.19 9.55 7.93
C THR A 451 -10.00 9.72 6.65
N THR A 452 -11.30 9.96 6.78
CA THR A 452 -12.20 10.07 5.63
C THR A 452 -13.45 10.89 5.88
N ALA A 453 -14.33 11.06 4.87
CA ALA A 453 -15.65 11.63 5.09
C ALA A 453 -16.69 10.57 5.45
N ARG A 454 -16.63 9.39 4.83
CA ARG A 454 -17.60 8.32 5.08
C ARG A 454 -16.94 6.95 5.13
N VAL A 455 -17.45 6.09 6.02
CA VAL A 455 -17.09 4.67 6.08
C VAL A 455 -18.34 3.82 5.95
N HIS A 456 -18.29 2.78 5.13
CA HIS A 456 -19.36 1.80 4.94
C HIS A 456 -18.84 0.39 5.19
N PHE A 457 -19.60 -0.41 5.95
CA PHE A 457 -19.45 -1.87 6.04
C PHE A 457 -20.72 -2.51 5.49
N GLY A 458 -20.61 -3.25 4.37
CA GLY A 458 -21.74 -3.78 3.62
C GLY A 458 -22.62 -2.66 3.04
N GLU A 459 -22.24 -2.09 1.89
CA GLU A 459 -22.82 -0.84 1.35
C GLU A 459 -24.08 -1.02 0.49
N ASN A 460 -24.18 -2.11 -0.26
CA ASN A 460 -25.34 -2.40 -1.12
C ASN A 460 -25.95 -3.75 -0.76
N ASN A 461 -27.15 -4.01 -1.29
CA ASN A 461 -27.87 -5.26 -1.06
C ASN A 461 -27.04 -6.47 -1.52
N GLY A 462 -26.89 -7.48 -0.66
CA GLY A 462 -26.08 -8.68 -0.91
C GLY A 462 -24.59 -8.54 -0.55
N ALA A 463 -24.10 -7.32 -0.32
CA ALA A 463 -22.71 -7.09 0.06
C ALA A 463 -22.44 -7.53 1.52
N ASN A 464 -21.22 -7.97 1.80
CA ASN A 464 -20.77 -8.33 3.14
C ASN A 464 -19.49 -7.56 3.51
N GLY A 465 -19.58 -6.72 4.54
CA GLY A 465 -18.45 -5.97 5.08
C GLY A 465 -18.15 -6.37 6.52
N GLU A 466 -16.92 -6.79 6.80
CA GLU A 466 -16.47 -7.16 8.14
C GLU A 466 -15.28 -6.30 8.58
N GLY A 467 -15.30 -5.79 9.80
CA GLY A 467 -14.25 -4.96 10.37
C GLY A 467 -13.83 -5.40 11.76
N THR A 468 -12.53 -5.41 12.04
CA THR A 468 -11.96 -5.57 13.38
C THR A 468 -10.96 -4.47 13.70
N LEU A 469 -11.13 -3.83 14.86
CA LEU A 469 -10.23 -2.78 15.37
C LEU A 469 -9.68 -3.22 16.73
N SER A 470 -8.37 -3.10 16.90
CA SER A 470 -7.66 -3.46 18.13
C SER A 470 -6.54 -2.45 18.44
N GLY A 471 -5.88 -2.60 19.60
CA GLY A 471 -4.82 -1.65 19.99
C GLY A 471 -5.40 -0.26 20.21
N ASN A 472 -4.79 0.77 19.62
CA ASN A 472 -5.29 2.15 19.56
C ASN A 472 -5.72 2.55 18.13
N ALA A 473 -6.09 1.58 17.29
CA ALA A 473 -6.51 1.85 15.91
C ALA A 473 -7.69 2.83 15.88
N SER A 474 -7.69 3.79 14.95
CA SER A 474 -8.70 4.85 14.89
C SER A 474 -9.30 5.05 13.51
N ILE A 475 -10.62 5.16 13.43
CA ILE A 475 -11.33 5.66 12.24
C ILE A 475 -11.91 7.03 12.58
N ASP A 476 -11.53 8.06 11.80
CA ASP A 476 -12.07 9.41 11.89
C ASP A 476 -12.85 9.75 10.62
N ALA A 477 -14.16 9.94 10.76
CA ALA A 477 -15.08 10.22 9.67
C ALA A 477 -15.74 11.60 9.83
N SER A 478 -15.41 12.56 8.96
CA SER A 478 -15.99 13.91 8.99
C SER A 478 -17.48 14.01 8.60
N ALA A 479 -18.14 12.89 8.31
CA ALA A 479 -19.59 12.86 8.11
C ALA A 479 -20.27 11.67 8.77
N ALA A 480 -20.03 10.44 8.32
CA ALA A 480 -20.81 9.30 8.83
C ALA A 480 -20.11 7.96 8.70
N ILE A 481 -20.44 7.05 9.63
CA ILE A 481 -20.08 5.64 9.58
C ILE A 481 -21.36 4.83 9.44
N PHE A 482 -21.37 3.89 8.50
CA PHE A 482 -22.49 2.99 8.22
C PHE A 482 -22.05 1.55 8.40
N ILE A 483 -22.74 0.82 9.26
CA ILE A 483 -22.51 -0.59 9.53
C ILE A 483 -23.78 -1.33 9.13
N GLY A 484 -23.75 -2.06 8.02
CA GLY A 484 -24.92 -2.71 7.42
C GLY A 484 -25.82 -1.71 6.70
N ASN A 485 -25.33 -1.14 5.60
CA ASN A 485 -26.10 -0.23 4.74
C ASN A 485 -26.68 -1.01 3.56
N GLY A 486 -27.95 -1.42 3.56
CA GLY A 486 -28.50 -2.26 2.48
C GLY A 486 -28.00 -3.72 2.50
N GLY A 487 -26.71 -3.96 2.74
CA GLY A 487 -26.06 -5.26 2.89
C GLY A 487 -25.88 -5.71 4.34
N THR A 488 -24.97 -6.65 4.56
CA THR A 488 -24.55 -7.11 5.89
C THR A 488 -23.24 -6.43 6.30
N GLY A 489 -23.23 -5.74 7.42
CA GLY A 489 -22.04 -5.09 7.97
C GLY A 489 -21.80 -5.50 9.41
N SER A 490 -20.55 -5.82 9.75
CA SER A 490 -20.12 -6.13 11.10
C SER A 490 -18.85 -5.35 11.45
N LEU A 491 -18.80 -4.75 12.63
CA LEU A 491 -17.62 -4.08 13.17
C LEU A 491 -17.41 -4.49 14.63
N THR A 492 -16.24 -5.06 14.94
CA THR A 492 -15.83 -5.39 16.31
C THR A 492 -14.64 -4.53 16.73
N MET A 493 -14.71 -3.94 17.93
CA MET A 493 -13.71 -3.03 18.47
C MET A 493 -13.24 -3.51 19.84
N SER A 494 -11.93 -3.50 20.08
CA SER A 494 -11.32 -3.88 21.36
C SER A 494 -10.08 -3.03 21.68
N GLY A 495 -9.55 -3.12 22.90
CA GLY A 495 -8.40 -2.30 23.32
C GLY A 495 -8.75 -0.81 23.38
N GLY A 496 -7.77 0.08 23.22
CA GLY A 496 -7.99 1.52 23.09
C GLY A 496 -8.48 1.99 21.72
N SER A 497 -9.02 1.10 20.87
CA SER A 497 -9.45 1.45 19.52
C SER A 497 -10.63 2.43 19.54
N SER A 498 -10.75 3.23 18.48
CA SER A 498 -11.76 4.27 18.41
C SER A 498 -12.39 4.47 17.04
N ILE A 499 -13.67 4.84 17.03
CA ILE A 499 -14.35 5.39 15.86
C ILE A 499 -14.95 6.76 16.21
N SER A 500 -14.82 7.72 15.29
CA SER A 500 -15.45 9.03 15.40
C SER A 500 -16.19 9.37 14.12
N ALA A 501 -17.40 9.90 14.26
CA ALA A 501 -18.18 10.44 13.16
C ALA A 501 -18.71 11.83 13.53
N ASP A 502 -18.33 12.87 12.78
CA ASP A 502 -18.79 14.24 13.05
C ASP A 502 -20.31 14.41 13.00
N ARG A 503 -21.04 13.49 12.36
CA ARG A 503 -22.51 13.55 12.35
C ARG A 503 -23.17 12.26 12.81
N ARG A 504 -22.97 11.14 12.12
CA ARG A 504 -23.85 9.97 12.32
C ARG A 504 -23.13 8.64 12.31
N ILE A 505 -23.51 7.77 13.25
CA ILE A 505 -23.27 6.32 13.15
C ILE A 505 -24.59 5.63 12.86
N PHE A 506 -24.62 4.78 11.84
CA PHE A 506 -25.74 3.89 11.54
C PHE A 506 -25.34 2.44 11.78
N VAL A 507 -26.19 1.69 12.48
CA VAL A 507 -26.07 0.25 12.70
C VAL A 507 -27.35 -0.42 12.18
N GLY A 508 -27.28 -0.95 10.96
CA GLY A 508 -28.40 -1.54 10.23
C GLY A 508 -29.28 -0.47 9.60
N ARG A 509 -28.81 0.18 8.53
CA ARG A 509 -29.60 1.11 7.69
C ARG A 509 -30.03 0.41 6.42
N ASP A 510 -31.31 0.08 6.27
CA ASP A 510 -31.83 -0.64 5.10
C ASP A 510 -31.15 -2.02 4.85
N GLY A 511 -30.31 -2.48 5.78
CA GLY A 511 -29.58 -3.76 5.78
C GLY A 511 -29.33 -4.28 7.20
N MET A 512 -28.52 -5.32 7.36
CA MET A 512 -28.20 -5.93 8.66
C MET A 512 -26.87 -5.39 9.19
N GLY A 513 -26.89 -4.70 10.34
CA GLY A 513 -25.69 -4.12 10.94
C GLY A 513 -25.40 -4.63 12.34
N THR A 514 -24.14 -4.93 12.63
CA THR A 514 -23.67 -5.31 13.97
C THR A 514 -22.46 -4.47 14.36
N LEU A 515 -22.56 -3.71 15.45
CA LEU A 515 -21.45 -3.02 16.09
C LEU A 515 -21.21 -3.62 17.46
N THR A 516 -20.02 -4.19 17.69
CA THR A 516 -19.59 -4.74 18.98
C THR A 516 -18.40 -3.95 19.51
N MET A 517 -18.58 -3.31 20.66
CA MET A 517 -17.56 -2.58 21.40
C MET A 517 -17.18 -3.37 22.65
N GLU A 518 -15.92 -3.80 22.72
CA GLU A 518 -15.34 -4.54 23.84
C GLU A 518 -14.35 -3.67 24.65
N SER A 519 -13.82 -4.23 25.74
CA SER A 519 -13.03 -3.53 26.76
C SER A 519 -12.05 -2.48 26.21
N GLY A 520 -12.28 -1.23 26.61
CA GLY A 520 -11.41 -0.07 26.35
C GLY A 520 -11.80 0.75 25.12
N SER A 521 -12.65 0.21 24.24
CA SER A 521 -12.93 0.82 22.94
C SER A 521 -13.85 2.03 23.04
N ARG A 522 -13.76 2.95 22.08
CA ARG A 522 -14.49 4.23 22.13
C ARG A 522 -15.20 4.54 20.82
N ALA A 523 -16.44 4.97 20.89
CA ALA A 523 -17.20 5.46 19.72
C ALA A 523 -17.76 6.84 20.03
N THR A 524 -17.72 7.76 19.06
CA THR A 524 -18.23 9.13 19.21
C THR A 524 -19.01 9.54 17.97
N ALA A 525 -20.21 10.12 18.16
CA ALA A 525 -20.97 10.75 17.08
C ALA A 525 -21.97 11.79 17.61
N ASP A 526 -22.46 12.69 16.75
CA ASP A 526 -23.62 13.52 17.10
C ASP A 526 -24.86 12.64 17.26
N ASP A 527 -25.24 11.89 16.22
CA ASP A 527 -26.37 10.95 16.29
C ASP A 527 -25.93 9.50 16.08
N VAL A 528 -26.64 8.58 16.73
CA VAL A 528 -26.51 7.14 16.52
C VAL A 528 -27.88 6.55 16.21
N PHE A 529 -27.98 5.84 15.10
CA PHE A 529 -29.20 5.14 14.67
C PHE A 529 -28.95 3.64 14.64
N VAL A 530 -29.82 2.87 15.26
CA VAL A 530 -29.80 1.40 15.23
C VAL A 530 -31.12 0.91 14.65
N ALA A 531 -31.07 0.02 13.65
CA ALA A 531 -32.21 -0.46 12.89
C ALA A 531 -33.03 0.68 12.27
N PHE A 532 -32.46 1.33 11.25
CA PHE A 532 -33.10 2.41 10.48
C PHE A 532 -33.61 1.86 9.13
N GLY A 533 -34.92 1.95 8.88
CA GLY A 533 -35.59 1.16 7.83
C GLY A 533 -36.05 -0.20 8.39
N ALA A 534 -36.91 -0.94 7.68
CA ALA A 534 -37.51 -2.22 8.15
C ALA A 534 -36.48 -3.37 8.24
N THR A 535 -35.44 -3.22 9.05
CA THR A 535 -34.20 -4.01 9.04
C THR A 535 -33.64 -4.23 10.43
N SER A 536 -32.62 -5.10 10.57
CA SER A 536 -32.05 -5.45 11.88
C SER A 536 -30.74 -4.71 12.16
N GLY A 537 -30.59 -4.21 13.38
CA GLY A 537 -29.41 -3.53 13.88
C GLY A 537 -29.07 -3.97 15.30
N THR A 538 -27.81 -4.37 15.52
CA THR A 538 -27.33 -4.85 16.82
C THR A 538 -26.16 -4.00 17.29
N LEU A 539 -26.32 -3.34 18.44
CA LEU A 539 -25.26 -2.58 19.11
C LEU A 539 -24.91 -3.26 20.44
N THR A 540 -23.68 -3.72 20.59
CA THR A 540 -23.17 -4.28 21.85
C THR A 540 -22.10 -3.35 22.41
N VAL A 541 -22.24 -2.93 23.67
CA VAL A 541 -21.24 -2.14 24.39
C VAL A 541 -20.92 -2.84 25.71
N THR A 542 -19.74 -3.42 25.79
CA THR A 542 -19.34 -4.30 26.90
C THR A 542 -17.86 -4.14 27.24
N GLY A 543 -17.47 -4.60 28.42
CA GLY A 543 -16.09 -4.56 28.87
C GLY A 543 -15.70 -3.25 29.56
N ASN A 544 -14.68 -3.31 30.42
CA ASN A 544 -14.26 -2.17 31.23
C ASN A 544 -13.61 -1.07 30.37
N GLY A 545 -13.96 0.18 30.63
CA GLY A 545 -13.41 1.36 29.94
C GLY A 545 -13.99 1.62 28.55
N THR A 546 -14.95 0.78 28.12
CA THR A 546 -15.64 0.93 26.84
C THR A 546 -16.65 2.06 26.90
N LEU A 547 -16.61 2.98 25.93
CA LEU A 547 -17.47 4.18 25.94
C LEU A 547 -18.02 4.52 24.55
N MET A 548 -19.34 4.53 24.41
CA MET A 548 -20.01 5.25 23.32
C MET A 548 -20.44 6.64 23.81
N THR A 549 -20.11 7.69 23.07
CA THR A 549 -20.55 9.05 23.34
C THR A 549 -21.44 9.52 22.19
N VAL A 550 -22.66 9.93 22.53
CA VAL A 550 -23.65 10.48 21.60
C VAL A 550 -23.90 11.93 22.00
N ALA A 551 -23.68 12.87 21.10
CA ALA A 551 -23.86 14.28 21.44
C ALA A 551 -25.35 14.65 21.44
N ASP A 552 -26.10 14.23 20.43
CA ASP A 552 -27.45 14.68 20.12
C ASP A 552 -28.52 13.58 20.25
N GLU A 553 -28.67 12.66 19.29
CA GLU A 553 -29.77 11.69 19.30
C GLU A 553 -29.30 10.23 19.24
N LEU A 554 -29.80 9.39 20.15
CA LEU A 554 -29.68 7.93 20.03
C LEU A 554 -31.05 7.33 19.73
N VAL A 555 -31.18 6.68 18.57
CA VAL A 555 -32.47 6.27 17.99
C VAL A 555 -32.51 4.79 17.64
N PHE A 556 -33.62 4.13 17.98
CA PHE A 556 -33.90 2.73 17.64
C PHE A 556 -35.15 2.58 16.77
N GLY A 557 -35.08 1.70 15.77
CA GLY A 557 -36.25 1.15 15.09
C GLY A 557 -37.02 2.16 14.21
N ARG A 558 -36.35 3.17 13.66
CA ARG A 558 -37.00 4.25 12.90
C ARG A 558 -37.25 3.84 11.44
N GLY A 559 -38.52 3.79 11.03
CA GLY A 559 -38.92 4.03 9.64
C GLY A 559 -39.22 2.83 8.73
N GLY A 560 -39.72 1.71 9.25
CA GLY A 560 -40.13 0.56 8.43
C GLY A 560 -41.54 0.04 8.75
N ASN A 561 -42.30 -0.39 7.75
CA ASN A 561 -43.54 -1.19 7.93
C ASN A 561 -43.23 -2.71 8.01
N GLY A 562 -42.12 -3.11 8.62
CA GLY A 562 -41.64 -4.51 8.61
C GLY A 562 -40.75 -4.87 9.81
N ALA A 563 -40.54 -6.19 10.00
CA ALA A 563 -39.98 -6.89 11.17
C ALA A 563 -38.47 -6.67 11.40
N GLY A 564 -38.04 -5.42 11.58
CA GLY A 564 -36.66 -5.10 11.94
C GLY A 564 -36.40 -5.20 13.44
N GLU A 565 -35.36 -5.94 13.86
CA GLU A 565 -34.97 -6.06 15.27
C GLU A 565 -33.87 -5.05 15.62
N ALA A 566 -34.15 -4.18 16.58
CA ALA A 566 -33.14 -3.32 17.21
C ALA A 566 -32.71 -3.95 18.54
N THR A 567 -31.45 -4.39 18.63
CA THR A 567 -30.88 -4.94 19.87
C THR A 567 -29.79 -4.03 20.40
N ILE A 568 -29.89 -3.65 21.68
CA ILE A 568 -28.74 -3.18 22.44
C ILE A 568 -28.40 -4.18 23.52
N SER A 569 -27.12 -4.55 23.61
CA SER A 569 -26.57 -5.32 24.72
C SER A 569 -25.55 -4.50 25.48
N LEU A 570 -25.85 -4.16 26.74
CA LEU A 570 -24.90 -3.54 27.65
C LEU A 570 -24.33 -4.58 28.61
N GLY A 571 -23.05 -4.88 28.45
CA GLY A 571 -22.31 -5.73 29.37
C GLY A 571 -21.53 -4.94 30.41
N ARG A 572 -20.93 -5.63 31.38
CA ARG A 572 -20.22 -5.00 32.50
C ARG A 572 -19.12 -4.04 32.06
N GLY A 573 -19.10 -2.86 32.67
CA GLY A 573 -18.11 -1.81 32.41
C GLY A 573 -18.34 -1.00 31.13
N GLY A 574 -19.28 -1.42 30.27
CA GLY A 574 -19.69 -0.68 29.09
C GLY A 574 -20.56 0.51 29.45
N ARG A 575 -20.29 1.67 28.82
CA ARG A 575 -21.00 2.92 29.08
C ARG A 575 -21.45 3.59 27.78
N ILE A 576 -22.68 4.10 27.78
CA ILE A 576 -23.20 4.98 26.73
C ILE A 576 -23.55 6.33 27.38
N ASP A 577 -22.86 7.38 26.96
CA ASP A 577 -23.09 8.76 27.42
C ASP A 577 -23.81 9.56 26.34
N ASN A 578 -25.02 10.03 26.65
CA ASN A 578 -25.78 10.93 25.80
C ASN A 578 -25.74 12.35 26.39
N VAL A 579 -24.82 13.18 25.91
CA VAL A 579 -24.17 14.21 26.75
C VAL A 579 -24.83 15.60 26.71
N ASN A 580 -25.66 15.94 25.71
CA ASN A 580 -26.28 17.28 25.61
C ASN A 580 -27.64 17.37 26.33
N SER A 581 -27.97 18.55 26.86
CA SER A 581 -29.18 18.83 27.67
C SER A 581 -30.53 18.75 26.93
N GLY A 582 -30.52 18.32 25.66
CA GLY A 582 -31.72 17.99 24.86
C GLY A 582 -31.62 16.61 24.20
N ALA A 583 -30.59 15.85 24.56
CA ALA A 583 -30.27 14.58 23.95
C ALA A 583 -31.22 13.50 24.46
N ALA A 584 -31.98 12.93 23.54
CA ALA A 584 -33.09 12.05 23.83
C ALA A 584 -32.80 10.65 23.31
N LEU A 585 -33.15 9.65 24.12
CA LEU A 585 -33.17 8.26 23.70
C LEU A 585 -34.55 7.98 23.10
N PHE A 586 -34.63 7.70 21.81
CA PHE A 586 -35.90 7.48 21.11
C PHE A 586 -36.07 6.02 20.66
N ILE A 587 -37.21 5.42 21.03
CA ILE A 587 -37.71 4.20 20.39
C ILE A 587 -38.82 4.64 19.42
N ALA A 588 -38.61 4.51 18.11
CA ALA A 588 -39.49 5.11 17.12
C ALA A 588 -40.84 4.39 16.95
N ALA A 589 -41.87 5.14 16.58
CA ALA A 589 -43.19 4.62 16.21
C ALA A 589 -43.13 3.94 14.83
N GLY A 590 -43.07 2.60 14.81
CA GLY A 590 -43.03 1.82 13.56
C GLY A 590 -42.51 0.38 13.70
N SER A 591 -41.94 0.02 14.85
CA SER A 591 -41.58 -1.36 15.16
C SER A 591 -42.84 -2.16 15.50
N GLU A 592 -43.45 -2.82 14.51
CA GLU A 592 -44.55 -3.78 14.74
C GLU A 592 -44.05 -5.07 15.45
N ASP A 593 -42.74 -5.31 15.44
CA ASP A 593 -42.03 -6.34 16.21
C ASP A 593 -40.96 -5.68 17.12
N SER A 594 -40.74 -6.27 18.30
CA SER A 594 -40.19 -5.64 19.49
C SER A 594 -38.77 -5.04 19.34
N ALA A 595 -38.58 -3.80 19.80
CA ALA A 595 -37.25 -3.26 20.11
C ALA A 595 -36.82 -3.76 21.49
N TRP A 596 -35.67 -4.46 21.58
CA TRP A 596 -35.17 -5.06 22.81
C TRP A 596 -33.95 -4.27 23.31
N VAL A 597 -34.10 -3.61 24.45
CA VAL A 597 -32.96 -3.07 25.20
C VAL A 597 -32.61 -4.10 26.28
N ASN A 598 -31.54 -4.87 26.07
CA ASN A 598 -31.11 -5.88 27.03
C ASN A 598 -29.95 -5.36 27.89
N PHE A 599 -30.16 -5.35 29.20
CA PHE A 599 -29.09 -5.11 30.17
C PHE A 599 -28.64 -6.47 30.72
N VAL A 600 -27.46 -6.94 30.30
CA VAL A 600 -26.91 -8.23 30.76
C VAL A 600 -25.99 -7.99 31.96
N ILE A 601 -26.36 -8.57 33.11
CA ILE A 601 -25.59 -8.49 34.37
C ILE A 601 -24.92 -9.86 34.59
N GLY A 602 -23.60 -9.89 34.84
CA GLY A 602 -22.82 -11.12 35.10
C GLY A 602 -21.74 -10.96 36.18
N ASP A 603 -21.39 -12.03 36.89
CA ASP A 603 -20.54 -12.03 38.11
C ASP A 603 -19.03 -12.01 37.80
N ASP A 604 -18.24 -11.22 38.55
CA ASP A 604 -16.77 -11.23 38.50
C ASP A 604 -16.13 -11.37 39.89
N GLY A 605 -16.90 -11.69 40.93
CA GLY A 605 -16.34 -11.91 42.26
C GLY A 605 -15.71 -10.68 42.92
N THR A 606 -15.91 -9.46 42.41
CA THR A 606 -15.32 -8.22 42.98
C THR A 606 -16.29 -7.34 43.78
N GLY A 607 -17.38 -7.87 44.34
CA GLY A 607 -18.08 -7.24 45.46
C GLY A 607 -18.66 -5.83 45.29
N PHE A 608 -18.62 -5.25 44.08
CA PHE A 608 -19.30 -4.01 43.70
C PHE A 608 -20.02 -4.22 42.37
N ILE A 609 -21.30 -3.87 42.32
CA ILE A 609 -22.10 -3.87 41.10
C ILE A 609 -21.83 -2.56 40.38
N ASP A 610 -21.06 -2.61 39.30
CA ASP A 610 -21.03 -1.55 38.28
C ASP A 610 -21.75 -2.13 37.04
N SER A 611 -23.09 -2.03 37.07
CA SER A 611 -23.96 -2.40 35.96
C SER A 611 -23.68 -1.49 34.76
N GLY A 612 -23.78 -2.00 33.52
CA GLY A 612 -23.72 -1.14 32.32
C GLY A 612 -24.64 0.08 32.47
N ARG A 613 -24.17 1.26 32.04
CA ARG A 613 -24.78 2.56 32.35
C ARG A 613 -25.13 3.32 31.08
N ILE A 614 -26.40 3.71 30.93
CA ILE A 614 -26.87 4.71 29.95
C ILE A 614 -27.16 6.01 30.69
N ASP A 615 -26.42 7.06 30.40
CA ASP A 615 -26.73 8.41 30.87
C ASP A 615 -27.49 9.15 29.74
N THR A 616 -28.79 9.41 29.91
CA THR A 616 -29.60 10.18 28.92
C THR A 616 -30.38 11.32 29.59
N THR A 617 -30.63 12.41 28.87
CA THR A 617 -31.36 13.57 29.41
C THR A 617 -32.88 13.46 29.28
N SER A 618 -33.35 12.64 28.35
CA SER A 618 -34.76 12.22 28.25
C SER A 618 -34.89 10.85 27.58
N PHE A 619 -35.94 10.09 27.94
CA PHE A 619 -36.28 8.80 27.34
C PHE A 619 -37.69 8.89 26.73
N ASN A 620 -37.80 8.68 25.41
CA ASN A 620 -39.06 8.82 24.67
C ASN A 620 -39.40 7.51 23.95
N ILE A 621 -40.55 6.92 24.29
CA ILE A 621 -41.12 5.79 23.58
C ILE A 621 -42.19 6.32 22.61
N GLY A 622 -42.01 6.07 21.32
CA GLY A 622 -42.99 6.37 20.28
C GLY A 622 -44.22 5.45 20.37
N SER A 623 -45.23 5.66 19.54
CA SER A 623 -46.49 4.90 19.55
C SER A 623 -46.39 3.43 19.07
N GLY A 624 -45.22 2.81 19.08
CA GLY A 624 -44.99 1.39 18.72
C GLY A 624 -44.93 0.48 19.95
N MET A 625 -44.97 -0.85 19.75
CA MET A 625 -44.75 -1.81 20.85
C MET A 625 -43.24 -1.92 21.10
N ALA A 626 -42.78 -1.45 22.26
CA ALA A 626 -41.41 -1.61 22.73
C ALA A 626 -41.40 -2.56 23.93
N GLU A 627 -40.62 -3.65 23.85
CA GLU A 627 -40.46 -4.59 24.97
C GLU A 627 -39.16 -4.28 25.71
N PHE A 628 -39.28 -3.82 26.96
CA PHE A 628 -38.13 -3.61 27.83
C PHE A 628 -37.85 -4.87 28.63
N GLY A 629 -36.78 -5.60 28.30
CA GLY A 629 -36.36 -6.81 28.98
C GLY A 629 -35.10 -6.59 29.81
N LEU A 630 -35.18 -6.85 31.13
CA LEU A 630 -33.99 -6.98 31.97
C LEU A 630 -33.62 -8.47 32.05
N HIS A 631 -32.56 -8.90 31.36
CA HIS A 631 -32.04 -10.26 31.46
C HIS A 631 -30.95 -10.33 32.54
N VAL A 632 -31.32 -10.88 33.70
CA VAL A 632 -30.38 -11.20 34.77
C VAL A 632 -29.94 -12.65 34.55
N ASP A 633 -28.64 -12.87 34.33
CA ASP A 633 -28.10 -14.22 34.13
C ASP A 633 -28.37 -15.10 35.37
N ASP A 634 -28.63 -16.40 35.18
CA ASP A 634 -29.19 -17.30 36.21
C ASP A 634 -28.31 -17.43 37.49
N ASP A 635 -27.04 -17.02 37.39
CA ASP A 635 -26.05 -17.06 38.48
C ASP A 635 -25.88 -15.74 39.25
N VAL A 636 -26.65 -14.69 38.93
CA VAL A 636 -26.53 -13.37 39.60
C VAL A 636 -27.41 -13.27 40.85
N LEU A 637 -26.78 -13.34 42.02
CA LEU A 637 -27.38 -13.01 43.30
C LEU A 637 -27.46 -11.47 43.47
N LEU A 638 -28.60 -10.87 43.16
CA LEU A 638 -28.92 -9.48 43.53
C LEU A 638 -28.87 -9.33 45.06
N ARG A 639 -28.01 -8.45 45.58
CA ARG A 639 -27.83 -8.19 47.01
C ARG A 639 -28.58 -6.94 47.44
N LYS A 640 -28.96 -6.91 48.71
CA LYS A 640 -29.57 -5.74 49.37
C LYS A 640 -28.60 -4.55 49.31
N GLY A 641 -28.85 -3.61 48.40
CA GLY A 641 -28.04 -2.40 48.22
C GLY A 641 -27.78 -2.02 46.77
N ASP A 642 -28.07 -2.91 45.82
CA ASP A 642 -27.85 -2.69 44.41
C ASP A 642 -28.85 -1.64 43.87
N LYS A 643 -28.35 -0.65 43.14
CA LYS A 643 -29.15 0.47 42.62
C LYS A 643 -29.21 0.42 41.10
N PHE A 644 -30.40 0.19 40.56
CA PHE A 644 -30.73 0.53 39.19
C PHE A 644 -31.30 1.94 39.17
N THR A 645 -30.75 2.82 38.34
CA THR A 645 -31.29 4.18 38.18
C THR A 645 -31.53 4.44 36.70
N LEU A 646 -32.78 4.30 36.27
CA LEU A 646 -33.27 4.96 35.07
C LEU A 646 -33.59 6.40 35.48
N ILE A 647 -32.74 7.36 35.10
CA ILE A 647 -33.04 8.78 35.30
C ILE A 647 -33.75 9.25 34.04
N ASP A 648 -35.07 9.41 34.13
CA ASP A 648 -35.89 9.97 33.07
C ASP A 648 -36.60 11.23 33.59
N TYR A 649 -36.69 12.25 32.75
CA TYR A 649 -37.30 13.55 33.03
C TYR A 649 -38.58 13.78 32.18
N GLY A 650 -39.11 12.75 31.50
CA GLY A 650 -40.19 12.84 30.50
C GLY A 650 -41.57 12.25 30.89
N ASN A 651 -42.54 12.42 29.98
CA ASN A 651 -43.97 12.11 30.16
C ASN A 651 -44.34 10.79 29.44
N TYR A 652 -44.84 9.78 30.16
CA TYR A 652 -45.12 8.46 29.60
C TYR A 652 -46.52 8.36 28.96
N ASN A 653 -46.58 7.85 27.73
CA ASN A 653 -47.79 7.22 27.18
C ASN A 653 -47.43 5.79 26.76
N GLY A 654 -47.95 4.77 27.45
CA GLY A 654 -47.97 3.39 26.94
C GLY A 654 -46.79 2.47 27.28
N VAL A 655 -46.15 2.61 28.44
CA VAL A 655 -45.22 1.58 28.94
C VAL A 655 -46.03 0.40 29.50
N GLU A 656 -46.09 -0.71 28.77
CA GLU A 656 -46.49 -2.00 29.33
C GLU A 656 -45.24 -2.77 29.77
N PHE A 657 -45.13 -3.08 31.06
CA PHE A 657 -44.15 -4.03 31.56
C PHE A 657 -44.67 -5.43 31.22
N GLY A 658 -44.03 -6.10 30.26
CA GLY A 658 -44.35 -7.48 29.89
C GLY A 658 -44.24 -8.44 31.07
N ASN A 659 -44.99 -9.55 31.01
CA ASN A 659 -44.96 -10.60 32.02
C ASN A 659 -43.52 -11.09 32.26
N ILE A 660 -43.05 -10.95 33.50
CA ILE A 660 -41.86 -11.62 34.02
C ILE A 660 -42.16 -13.12 33.97
N GLY A 661 -41.37 -13.88 33.21
CA GLY A 661 -41.60 -15.31 32.98
C GLY A 661 -41.81 -16.12 34.26
N ASP A 662 -42.57 -17.22 34.13
CA ASP A 662 -43.12 -18.05 35.20
C ASP A 662 -42.11 -18.70 36.18
N ASP A 663 -40.80 -18.48 36.03
CA ASP A 663 -39.76 -19.14 36.84
C ASP A 663 -38.98 -18.22 37.81
N GLY A 664 -39.40 -16.97 37.99
CA GLY A 664 -38.74 -16.02 38.90
C GLY A 664 -39.67 -15.33 39.90
N ILE A 665 -40.14 -16.04 40.94
CA ILE A 665 -40.83 -15.39 42.07
C ILE A 665 -39.84 -14.51 42.84
N PHE A 666 -39.89 -13.19 42.62
CA PHE A 666 -39.31 -12.20 43.54
C PHE A 666 -40.40 -11.63 44.45
N VAL A 667 -40.49 -12.15 45.67
CA VAL A 667 -41.22 -11.49 46.77
C VAL A 667 -40.19 -10.80 47.66
N THR A 668 -40.10 -9.47 47.65
CA THR A 668 -39.53 -8.74 48.79
C THR A 668 -40.13 -7.34 48.96
N ASP A 669 -40.42 -6.97 50.20
CA ASP A 669 -40.85 -5.64 50.64
C ASP A 669 -39.68 -4.63 50.58
N ARG A 670 -39.62 -3.83 49.50
CA ARG A 670 -38.84 -2.58 49.27
C ARG A 670 -37.95 -2.60 48.02
N TYR A 671 -38.57 -2.53 46.85
CA TYR A 671 -37.97 -1.85 45.70
C TYR A 671 -38.80 -0.61 45.39
N SER A 672 -38.12 0.53 45.23
CA SER A 672 -38.73 1.80 44.84
C SER A 672 -38.31 2.05 43.39
N PHE A 673 -39.23 1.90 42.44
CA PHE A 673 -39.11 2.63 41.19
C PHE A 673 -39.29 4.10 41.55
N LEU A 674 -38.23 4.90 41.49
CA LEU A 674 -38.37 6.34 41.65
C LEU A 674 -38.77 6.93 40.30
N ILE A 675 -40.05 6.78 39.94
CA ILE A 675 -40.66 7.57 38.87
C ILE A 675 -41.04 8.91 39.50
N ASN A 676 -40.35 9.98 39.13
CA ASN A 676 -40.66 11.31 39.63
C ASN A 676 -41.87 11.86 38.85
N TYR A 677 -43.09 11.66 39.35
CA TYR A 677 -44.31 12.20 38.77
C TYR A 677 -44.51 13.66 39.20
N ASP A 678 -44.30 14.60 38.28
CA ASP A 678 -44.93 15.93 38.34
C ASP A 678 -46.12 15.96 37.38
N ASN A 679 -47.28 15.53 37.89
CA ASN A 679 -48.67 15.85 37.52
C ASN A 679 -49.61 14.64 37.47
N ASP A 680 -50.79 14.82 38.08
CA ASP A 680 -51.91 13.87 38.20
C ASP A 680 -52.44 13.34 36.86
N ILE A 681 -52.82 12.05 36.79
CA ILE A 681 -54.16 11.53 36.38
C ILE A 681 -54.20 9.99 36.32
N GLY A 682 -55.18 9.40 37.03
CA GLY A 682 -56.11 8.36 36.55
C GLY A 682 -55.63 6.94 36.20
N ILE A 683 -55.56 6.06 37.21
CA ILE A 683 -55.45 4.60 37.01
C ILE A 683 -56.82 4.02 36.62
N ASN A 684 -56.90 3.31 35.49
CA ASN A 684 -58.08 2.54 35.10
C ASN A 684 -58.06 1.17 35.81
N ASP A 685 -59.13 0.93 36.56
CA ASP A 685 -59.24 -0.12 37.57
C ASP A 685 -59.72 -1.43 36.92
N ARG A 686 -58.81 -2.41 36.77
CA ARG A 686 -59.15 -3.85 36.65
C ARG A 686 -57.92 -4.74 36.83
N ALA A 687 -57.65 -5.07 38.09
CA ALA A 687 -57.06 -6.31 38.63
C ALA A 687 -56.06 -6.02 39.76
N LEU A 688 -56.57 -5.50 40.88
CA LEU A 688 -55.82 -5.45 42.15
C LEU A 688 -56.56 -6.29 43.19
N THR A 689 -56.07 -7.50 43.46
CA THR A 689 -56.41 -8.24 44.69
C THR A 689 -55.13 -8.74 45.34
N ALA A 690 -54.56 -7.89 46.20
CA ALA A 690 -53.97 -8.25 47.50
C ALA A 690 -53.17 -7.07 48.07
N LEU A 691 -53.86 -6.10 48.67
CA LEU A 691 -53.25 -5.12 49.56
C LEU A 691 -53.36 -5.66 50.99
N VAL A 692 -52.28 -6.22 51.54
CA VAL A 692 -52.16 -6.48 52.99
C VAL A 692 -51.28 -5.39 53.58
N VAL A 693 -51.91 -4.49 54.34
CA VAL A 693 -51.24 -3.47 55.15
C VAL A 693 -50.67 -4.14 56.40
N ALA A 694 -49.36 -4.04 56.63
CA ALA A 694 -48.75 -4.37 57.92
C ALA A 694 -47.89 -3.20 58.44
N ALA A 695 -48.31 -2.66 59.58
CA ALA A 695 -47.63 -1.64 60.38
C ALA A 695 -46.40 -2.23 61.13
N PRO A 696 -45.46 -1.40 61.64
CA PRO A 696 -44.16 -1.87 62.10
C PRO A 696 -44.19 -2.55 63.48
N VAL A 697 -43.28 -3.53 63.63
CA VAL A 697 -43.07 -4.38 64.80
C VAL A 697 -42.50 -3.61 66.00
N VAL A 698 -43.02 -3.89 67.20
CA VAL A 698 -42.37 -3.61 68.50
C VAL A 698 -42.17 -4.94 69.25
N ALA A 699 -40.90 -5.21 69.56
CA ALA A 699 -40.29 -6.03 70.62
C ALA A 699 -40.92 -7.38 71.10
N VAL A 700 -40.06 -8.41 71.11
CA VAL A 700 -40.18 -9.78 71.67
C VAL A 700 -40.13 -9.75 73.22
N PRO A 701 -40.66 -10.75 73.98
CA PRO A 701 -39.95 -12.03 74.23
C PRO A 701 -40.82 -13.33 74.21
N GLU A 702 -40.18 -14.40 73.72
CA GLU A 702 -40.31 -15.88 73.83
C GLU A 702 -41.19 -16.58 74.93
N PRO A 703 -41.30 -17.94 74.99
CA PRO A 703 -41.64 -18.95 73.95
C PRO A 703 -42.58 -20.07 74.52
N SER A 704 -42.81 -21.13 73.72
CA SER A 704 -42.98 -22.55 74.11
C SER A 704 -44.35 -23.25 73.98
N GLN A 705 -44.22 -24.51 73.51
CA GLN A 705 -45.11 -25.69 73.57
C GLN A 705 -46.11 -25.82 72.41
N ALA A 706 -45.84 -26.64 71.39
CA ALA A 706 -45.78 -28.11 71.33
C ALA A 706 -47.16 -28.80 71.40
N LEU A 707 -47.39 -29.64 70.36
CA LEU A 707 -47.88 -31.02 70.45
C LEU A 707 -49.31 -31.36 69.93
N LEU A 708 -49.29 -32.38 69.05
CA LEU A 708 -50.24 -33.50 68.83
C LEU A 708 -51.63 -33.23 68.20
N LEU A 709 -51.87 -33.65 66.95
CA LEU A 709 -52.23 -35.00 66.44
C LEU A 709 -53.71 -35.41 66.67
N VAL A 710 -54.49 -35.37 65.57
CA VAL A 710 -55.33 -36.46 65.02
C VAL A 710 -56.61 -36.90 65.77
N LEU A 711 -57.79 -36.69 65.15
CA LEU A 711 -58.73 -37.71 64.61
C LEU A 711 -60.17 -37.15 64.38
N GLY A 712 -60.72 -37.42 63.20
CA GLY A 712 -61.98 -38.17 63.07
C GLY A 712 -63.34 -37.45 63.08
N LEU A 713 -63.95 -37.43 61.88
CA LEU A 713 -65.35 -37.83 61.57
C LEU A 713 -66.58 -36.96 61.99
N THR A 714 -67.28 -36.57 60.91
CA THR A 714 -68.74 -36.74 60.60
C THR A 714 -69.82 -35.73 61.01
N ALA A 715 -70.60 -35.40 59.95
CA ALA A 715 -72.06 -35.21 59.87
C ALA A 715 -72.65 -33.91 60.46
N ALA A 716 -73.67 -33.26 59.89
CA ALA A 716 -74.54 -33.48 58.74
C ALA A 716 -75.39 -32.21 58.46
N ALA A 717 -76.19 -32.29 57.39
CA ALA A 717 -77.40 -31.49 57.05
C ALA A 717 -77.17 -30.15 56.35
N LEU A 718 -77.99 -29.69 55.39
CA LEU A 718 -78.97 -30.24 54.42
C LEU A 718 -79.50 -28.97 53.72
N GLY A 719 -79.71 -28.96 52.40
CA GLY A 719 -80.38 -27.82 51.76
C GLY A 719 -80.27 -27.72 50.25
N GLN A 720 -80.94 -28.62 49.53
CA GLN A 720 -81.12 -28.55 48.08
C GLN A 720 -81.91 -27.31 47.62
N ARG A 721 -81.61 -26.82 46.41
CA ARG A 721 -82.58 -26.81 45.28
C ARG A 721 -81.88 -26.66 43.92
N LYS A 722 -82.21 -27.60 43.03
CA LYS A 722 -81.86 -27.72 41.60
C LYS A 722 -82.54 -26.64 40.73
N ARG A 723 -81.91 -26.28 39.60
CA ARG A 723 -82.41 -26.62 38.25
C ARG A 723 -81.36 -26.38 37.14
N THR A 724 -81.09 -27.47 36.41
CA THR A 724 -80.64 -27.65 35.02
C THR A 724 -81.15 -26.54 34.08
N VAL A 725 -80.40 -25.99 33.14
CA VAL A 725 -79.59 -26.56 32.03
C VAL A 725 -78.28 -25.81 31.88
#